data_AF-A0A7L3WFQ4-F1
#
_entry.id   AF-A0A7L3WFQ4-F1
#
_cell.length_a   1.000
_cell.length_b   1.000
_cell.length_c   1.000
_cell.angle_alpha   90.00
_cell.angle_beta   90.00
_cell.angle_gamma   90.00
#
_symmetry.space_group_name_H-M   'P 1'
#
loop_
_entity.id
_entity.type
_entity.pdbx_description
1 polymer ?
#
loop_
_entity_poly.entity_id
_entity_poly.type
_entity_poly.pdbx_seq_one_letter_code
_entity_poly.pdbx_strand_id
1 'polypeptide(L)'
;EPKLNEEIKKVASMASLTAVCELMDRKPEAHLGSLPSVDALKRFISSSELNELLKKPSYTEEKSSSCEETASQGWGKVVARYVRDQWVCLRFVLNSLPSPAQECERTSGMSLSTVERSRKILESALEALTILPSDQVLPVFDCMKVLVPKLLDTAESLCIEAFDLAWKIISSLSNTQLIFWSSLKAFVEFVFDTDVLAVAASAKKQAYAKIKEIIFKLIDMSSTKTGVFNVVLSHCCRSWIFPSVDEKSALTNAFLNAGNYCELITEACVFGAVFRRDQRLIQDVHAFIESLGEECAANVVTESTNRDDHYARVCAVKFLCWLDGSNTLHKTFMEDDELVSRSRTRYYANSLQHRIKNRVWQTLLVLLPKLDQNFLCGTLNKVFQAGFGNNQASVKYFIEWIVILSLHKYPQFLNKFWDCFCYDEEKLKTSICTFLSVLSHFDIILQNTSEKKPALKRALIVVLQWCFNHNFSVRLYALVALKKIWGMCRTLHVEEFEALTPVIESSLQQVENMHGTGNARRNWQRIQDHFFFATFHPLEDYSLEASPRLLLIATIFYTLPRLSEVAEDEWVSLSKFERFTDIPLPTAFQQYRSRTELRHLKPSDWSQQDMGSNSAEADSQTEWTDVQKKIIPWKNSTPSLDLEMVFQDRAAKLGKSNSRLIVVASLIDKPTNLGGLCRTSEIFGASALVVGSLHYIQDKQFQHLSVSAEQWLPLVEVKPSQLVDYLQQKKTEGYTIIGVEQTAKSFDLTEYCFPEKSLLLLGNEHEGIPANLIHHLDVCVEIPQQGIIRSLNVHVSGALLIWEYTRQQVIKQKQQM
;
A
#
# COMPACT_ATOMS: atom_id res chain seq x y z
N GLU A 1 51.83 -36.75 -14.81
CA GLU A 1 50.60 -36.30 -14.12
C GLU A 1 51.01 -35.47 -12.90
N PRO A 2 50.25 -34.42 -12.52
CA PRO A 2 50.62 -33.59 -11.38
C PRO A 2 50.57 -34.43 -10.10
N LYS A 3 51.63 -34.36 -9.29
CA LYS A 3 51.67 -35.06 -8.00
C LYS A 3 50.72 -34.35 -7.04
N LEU A 4 49.86 -35.08 -6.34
CA LEU A 4 48.94 -34.55 -5.31
C LEU A 4 49.62 -33.55 -4.35
N ASN A 5 50.89 -33.80 -4.00
CA ASN A 5 51.69 -32.95 -3.13
C ASN A 5 51.97 -31.55 -3.71
N GLU A 6 52.10 -31.41 -5.04
CA GLU A 6 52.31 -30.11 -5.69
C GLU A 6 51.04 -29.27 -5.68
N GLU A 7 49.88 -29.88 -5.95
CA GLU A 7 48.58 -29.18 -5.91
C GLU A 7 48.22 -28.75 -4.47
N ILE A 8 48.49 -29.60 -3.46
CA ILE A 8 48.32 -29.24 -2.05
C ILE A 8 49.21 -28.05 -1.66
N LYS A 9 50.47 -28.02 -2.12
CA LYS A 9 51.37 -26.88 -1.88
C LYS A 9 50.86 -25.59 -2.51
N LYS A 10 50.29 -25.64 -3.72
CA LYS A 10 49.67 -24.47 -4.36
C LYS A 10 48.51 -23.94 -3.52
N VAL A 11 47.61 -24.81 -3.09
CA VAL A 11 46.45 -24.45 -2.25
C VAL A 11 46.90 -23.83 -0.93
N ALA A 12 47.80 -24.49 -0.20
CA ALA A 12 48.27 -24.01 1.09
C ALA A 12 49.03 -22.67 0.98
N SER A 13 49.81 -22.49 -0.08
CA SER A 13 50.53 -21.23 -0.34
C SER A 13 49.57 -20.08 -0.63
N MET A 14 48.55 -20.32 -1.46
CA MET A 14 47.54 -19.31 -1.78
C MET A 14 46.71 -18.95 -0.54
N ALA A 15 46.24 -19.93 0.23
CA ALA A 15 45.52 -19.68 1.48
C ALA A 15 46.36 -18.90 2.51
N SER A 16 47.67 -19.19 2.59
CA SER A 16 48.60 -18.43 3.43
C SER A 16 48.74 -16.98 2.96
N LEU A 17 48.83 -16.77 1.65
CA LEU A 17 48.88 -15.44 1.03
C LEU A 17 47.60 -14.64 1.32
N THR A 18 46.44 -15.28 1.18
CA THR A 18 45.14 -14.70 1.50
C THR A 18 45.04 -14.27 2.95
N ALA A 19 45.48 -15.12 3.89
CA ALA A 19 45.49 -14.77 5.31
C ALA A 19 46.36 -13.53 5.58
N VAL A 20 47.51 -13.39 4.90
CA VAL A 20 48.36 -12.19 4.98
C VAL A 20 47.63 -10.96 4.43
N CYS A 21 47.04 -11.05 3.24
CA CYS A 21 46.27 -9.96 2.63
C CYS A 21 45.10 -9.50 3.53
N GLU A 22 44.30 -10.43 4.06
CA GLU A 22 43.17 -10.11 4.95
C GLU A 22 43.63 -9.46 6.27
N LEU A 23 44.74 -9.93 6.85
CA LEU A 23 45.32 -9.34 8.06
C LEU A 23 45.81 -7.91 7.82
N MET A 24 46.37 -7.65 6.64
CA MET A 24 46.82 -6.31 6.25
C MET A 24 45.64 -5.35 6.02
N ASP A 25 44.58 -5.82 5.35
CA ASP A 25 43.34 -5.03 5.15
C ASP A 25 42.66 -4.66 6.48
N ARG A 26 42.73 -5.53 7.49
CA ARG A 26 42.13 -5.27 8.82
C ARG A 26 42.93 -4.31 9.70
N LYS A 27 44.20 -4.03 9.39
CA LYS A 27 45.07 -3.14 10.18
C LYS A 27 45.77 -2.07 9.33
N PRO A 28 45.02 -1.12 8.73
CA PRO A 28 45.59 -0.07 7.91
C PRO A 28 46.53 0.87 8.69
N GLU A 29 46.30 1.04 10.00
CA GLU A 29 47.09 1.90 10.91
C GLU A 29 48.53 1.39 11.14
N ALA A 30 48.81 0.12 10.85
CA ALA A 30 50.14 -0.47 11.06
C ALA A 30 51.18 -0.02 10.02
N HIS A 31 50.81 0.82 9.03
CA HIS A 31 51.67 1.31 7.94
C HIS A 31 52.48 0.22 7.21
N LEU A 32 51.98 -1.03 7.21
CA LEU A 32 52.65 -2.19 6.61
C LEU A 32 52.79 -2.06 5.08
N GLY A 33 52.04 -1.17 4.43
CA GLY A 33 52.03 -0.98 2.98
C GLY A 33 53.34 -0.44 2.37
N SER A 34 54.25 0.10 3.19
CA SER A 34 55.55 0.66 2.73
C SER A 34 56.71 -0.35 2.74
N LEU A 35 56.45 -1.58 3.17
CA LEU A 35 57.48 -2.63 3.23
C LEU A 35 57.82 -3.13 1.81
N PRO A 36 59.12 -3.32 1.48
CA PRO A 36 59.54 -3.86 0.18
C PRO A 36 58.96 -5.26 -0.15
N SER A 37 58.67 -6.05 0.90
CA SER A 37 58.02 -7.35 0.78
C SER A 37 56.59 -7.25 0.27
N VAL A 38 55.88 -6.15 0.57
CA VAL A 38 54.52 -5.90 0.11
C VAL A 38 54.52 -5.51 -1.36
N ASP A 39 55.51 -4.75 -1.83
CA ASP A 39 55.67 -4.47 -3.25
C ASP A 39 56.03 -5.71 -4.05
N ALA A 40 56.87 -6.60 -3.50
CA ALA A 40 57.15 -7.91 -4.11
C ALA A 40 55.87 -8.76 -4.21
N LEU A 41 55.05 -8.78 -3.16
CA LEU A 41 53.76 -9.46 -3.11
C LEU A 41 52.75 -8.89 -4.12
N LYS A 42 52.63 -7.56 -4.21
CA LYS A 42 51.79 -6.87 -5.20
C LYS A 42 52.22 -7.19 -6.63
N ARG A 43 53.54 -7.22 -6.92
CA ARG A 43 54.06 -7.61 -8.24
C ARG A 43 53.75 -9.07 -8.55
N PHE A 44 53.91 -9.97 -7.59
CA PHE A 44 53.60 -11.39 -7.75
C PHE A 44 52.12 -11.62 -8.10
N ILE A 45 51.19 -11.11 -7.28
CA ILE A 45 49.75 -11.21 -7.52
C ILE A 45 49.36 -10.53 -8.84
N SER A 46 50.01 -9.42 -9.18
CA SER A 46 49.82 -8.72 -10.45
C SER A 46 50.20 -9.52 -11.69
N SER A 47 51.12 -10.48 -11.54
CA SER A 47 51.68 -11.29 -12.62
C SER A 47 51.10 -12.72 -12.69
N SER A 48 50.34 -13.14 -11.67
CA SER A 48 49.73 -14.47 -11.65
C SER A 48 48.53 -14.57 -12.58
N GLU A 49 48.38 -15.72 -13.24
CA GLU A 49 47.18 -16.05 -14.02
C GLU A 49 45.98 -16.28 -13.08
N LEU A 50 44.87 -15.60 -13.35
CA LEU A 50 43.63 -15.76 -12.59
C LEU A 50 42.87 -16.99 -13.08
N ASN A 51 42.10 -17.61 -12.18
CA ASN A 51 41.22 -18.76 -12.46
C ASN A 51 41.91 -20.05 -12.93
N GLU A 52 43.22 -20.19 -12.76
CA GLU A 52 43.93 -21.43 -13.09
C GLU A 52 43.34 -22.60 -12.28
N LEU A 53 42.65 -23.53 -12.96
CA LEU A 53 41.99 -24.66 -12.31
C LEU A 53 43.01 -25.71 -11.86
N LEU A 54 42.96 -26.11 -10.60
CA LEU A 54 43.77 -27.22 -10.09
C LEU A 54 43.37 -28.50 -10.81
N LYS A 55 44.35 -29.20 -11.38
CA LYS A 55 44.11 -30.47 -12.07
C LYS A 55 43.72 -31.53 -11.05
N LYS A 56 42.68 -32.32 -11.36
CA LYS A 56 42.29 -33.44 -10.50
C LYS A 56 43.49 -34.40 -10.37
N PRO A 57 43.95 -34.72 -9.14
CA PRO A 57 45.08 -35.63 -8.94
C PRO A 57 44.73 -37.02 -9.47
N SER A 58 45.62 -37.62 -10.25
CA SER A 58 45.54 -39.04 -10.58
C SER A 58 46.11 -39.85 -9.40
N TYR A 59 45.31 -40.75 -8.85
CA TYR A 59 45.80 -41.75 -7.91
C TYR A 59 46.44 -42.87 -8.72
N THR A 60 47.76 -43.02 -8.59
CA THR A 60 48.44 -44.25 -8.99
C THR A 60 48.34 -45.24 -7.82
N GLU A 61 47.86 -46.44 -8.12
CA GLU A 61 47.46 -47.51 -7.22
C GLU A 61 48.44 -47.78 -6.06
N GLU A 62 47.96 -47.66 -4.81
CA GLU A 62 48.32 -48.59 -3.73
C GLU A 62 47.09 -48.88 -2.87
N LYS A 63 46.75 -50.17 -2.79
CA LYS A 63 45.54 -50.74 -2.19
C LYS A 63 45.32 -50.28 -0.73
N SER A 64 44.34 -49.40 -0.52
CA SER A 64 43.60 -49.32 0.75
C SER A 64 42.15 -48.88 0.49
N SER A 65 41.27 -49.87 0.37
CA SER A 65 39.89 -49.79 -0.13
C SER A 65 38.88 -49.16 0.85
N SER A 66 39.27 -48.17 1.64
CA SER A 66 38.35 -47.46 2.55
C SER A 66 38.42 -45.93 2.46
N CYS A 67 39.30 -45.38 1.62
CA CYS A 67 39.53 -43.93 1.51
C CYS A 67 39.27 -43.35 0.11
N GLU A 68 38.73 -44.15 -0.82
CA GLU A 68 38.55 -43.74 -2.22
C GLU A 68 37.29 -42.88 -2.44
N GLU A 69 36.21 -43.10 -1.65
CA GLU A 69 34.96 -42.35 -1.82
C GLU A 69 35.02 -40.92 -1.26
N THR A 70 35.81 -40.67 -0.21
CA THR A 70 35.81 -39.39 0.52
C THR A 70 36.70 -38.31 -0.11
N ALA A 71 37.82 -38.67 -0.76
CA ALA A 71 38.74 -37.72 -1.39
C ALA A 71 38.16 -37.07 -2.67
N SER A 72 37.28 -37.78 -3.39
CA SER A 72 36.68 -37.30 -4.63
C SER A 72 35.54 -36.29 -4.41
N GLN A 73 34.77 -36.42 -3.32
CA GLN A 73 33.65 -35.53 -2.98
C GLN A 73 34.07 -34.13 -2.49
N GLY A 74 35.35 -33.91 -2.18
CA GLY A 74 35.87 -32.64 -1.65
C GLY A 74 36.65 -31.76 -2.65
N TRP A 75 37.17 -32.33 -3.74
CA TRP A 75 38.10 -31.62 -4.63
C TRP A 75 37.51 -30.35 -5.25
N GLY A 76 36.22 -30.38 -5.65
CA GLY A 76 35.53 -29.20 -6.17
C GLY A 76 35.50 -28.04 -5.18
N LYS A 77 35.34 -28.32 -3.87
CA LYS A 77 35.39 -27.28 -2.82
C LYS A 77 36.80 -26.72 -2.66
N VAL A 78 37.84 -27.55 -2.81
CA VAL A 78 39.24 -27.11 -2.75
C VAL A 78 39.57 -26.20 -3.94
N VAL A 79 39.15 -26.59 -5.15
CA VAL A 79 39.30 -25.76 -6.36
C VAL A 79 38.59 -24.43 -6.21
N ALA A 80 37.33 -24.44 -5.75
CA ALA A 80 36.56 -23.21 -5.53
C ALA A 80 37.24 -22.27 -4.51
N ARG A 81 37.73 -22.82 -3.39
CA ARG A 81 38.49 -22.04 -2.38
C ARG A 81 39.77 -21.46 -2.96
N TYR A 82 40.53 -22.24 -3.72
CA TYR A 82 41.75 -21.78 -4.36
C TYR A 82 41.51 -20.59 -5.30
N VAL A 83 40.48 -20.68 -6.16
CA VAL A 83 40.09 -19.58 -7.04
C VAL A 83 39.63 -18.37 -6.22
N ARG A 84 38.76 -18.56 -5.22
CA ARG A 84 38.31 -17.49 -4.31
C ARG A 84 39.47 -16.77 -3.63
N ASP A 85 40.46 -17.50 -3.15
CA ASP A 85 41.64 -16.97 -2.47
C ASP A 85 42.52 -16.12 -3.41
N GLN A 86 42.62 -16.47 -4.70
CA GLN A 86 43.26 -15.61 -5.73
C GLN A 86 42.56 -14.24 -5.82
N TRP A 87 41.21 -14.23 -5.83
CA TRP A 87 40.43 -13.00 -5.91
C TRP A 87 40.53 -12.14 -4.64
N VAL A 88 40.63 -12.74 -3.45
CA VAL A 88 40.91 -12.00 -2.21
C VAL A 88 42.28 -11.31 -2.28
N CYS A 89 43.30 -12.01 -2.77
CA CYS A 89 44.62 -11.42 -2.96
C CYS A 89 44.60 -10.29 -4.01
N LEU A 90 43.85 -10.46 -5.10
CA LEU A 90 43.71 -9.41 -6.12
C LEU A 90 42.99 -8.17 -5.58
N ARG A 91 41.92 -8.35 -4.78
CA ARG A 91 41.22 -7.27 -4.10
C ARG A 91 42.17 -6.40 -3.29
N PHE A 92 43.07 -7.02 -2.51
CA PHE A 92 44.09 -6.32 -1.73
C PHE A 92 44.99 -5.45 -2.63
N VAL A 93 45.41 -5.96 -3.79
CA VAL A 93 46.23 -5.21 -4.75
C VAL A 93 45.45 -4.05 -5.37
N LEU A 94 44.19 -4.27 -5.76
CA LEU A 94 43.34 -3.26 -6.37
C LEU A 94 43.02 -2.11 -5.40
N ASN A 95 42.77 -2.41 -4.13
CA ASN A 95 42.54 -1.41 -3.08
C ASN A 95 43.81 -0.63 -2.69
N SER A 96 44.98 -1.21 -2.96
CA SER A 96 46.28 -0.57 -2.71
C SER A 96 46.74 0.40 -3.80
N LEU A 97 46.05 0.44 -4.95
CA LEU A 97 46.32 1.39 -6.02
C LEU A 97 45.64 2.73 -5.71
N PRO A 98 46.28 3.88 -5.96
CA PRO A 98 45.67 5.18 -5.68
C PRO A 98 44.33 5.35 -6.41
N SER A 99 43.38 5.99 -5.73
CA SER A 99 42.09 6.39 -6.32
C SER A 99 42.32 7.32 -7.51
N PRO A 100 41.49 7.25 -8.58
CA PRO A 100 41.60 8.11 -9.76
C PRO A 100 41.61 9.63 -9.43
N ALA A 101 41.08 10.05 -8.28
CA ALA A 101 41.13 11.44 -7.82
C ALA A 101 42.56 11.97 -7.57
N GLN A 102 43.53 11.10 -7.24
CA GLN A 102 44.94 11.50 -7.05
C GLN A 102 45.77 11.47 -8.34
N GLU A 103 45.31 10.80 -9.40
CA GLU A 103 45.99 10.80 -10.71
C GLU A 103 45.64 12.04 -11.54
N CYS A 104 44.54 12.74 -11.23
CA CYS A 104 44.07 13.87 -12.04
C CYS A 104 45.02 15.09 -12.06
N GLU A 105 45.94 15.22 -11.09
CA GLU A 105 46.96 16.29 -11.09
C GLU A 105 48.29 15.87 -11.73
N ARG A 106 48.50 14.60 -12.06
CA ARG A 106 49.75 14.14 -12.69
C ARG A 106 49.45 13.16 -13.81
N THR A 107 49.45 13.71 -15.03
CA THR A 107 49.28 13.07 -16.35
C THR A 107 47.84 12.83 -16.81
N SER A 108 47.40 13.68 -17.73
CA SER A 108 46.21 13.47 -18.55
C SER A 108 46.36 12.19 -19.38
N GLY A 109 45.58 11.17 -19.04
CA GLY A 109 45.44 9.92 -19.79
C GLY A 109 45.99 8.71 -19.04
N MET A 110 45.10 7.87 -18.50
CA MET A 110 45.47 6.50 -18.14
C MET A 110 46.18 5.84 -19.33
N SER A 111 47.31 5.18 -19.10
CA SER A 111 48.02 4.48 -20.17
C SER A 111 47.12 3.41 -20.80
N LEU A 112 47.14 3.28 -22.13
CA LEU A 112 46.38 2.28 -22.89
C LEU A 112 46.58 0.84 -22.35
N SER A 113 47.77 0.58 -21.79
CA SER A 113 48.15 -0.68 -21.15
C SER A 113 47.37 -0.99 -19.85
N THR A 114 46.96 0.03 -19.09
CA THR A 114 46.26 -0.14 -17.81
C THR A 114 44.77 -0.43 -18.02
N VAL A 115 44.17 0.18 -19.05
CA VAL A 115 42.78 -0.10 -19.48
C VAL A 115 42.68 -1.54 -20.00
N GLU A 116 43.58 -1.95 -20.89
CA GLU A 116 43.59 -3.31 -21.43
C GLU A 116 43.82 -4.37 -20.34
N ARG A 117 44.66 -4.07 -19.34
CA ARG A 117 44.84 -4.93 -18.17
C ARG A 117 43.56 -5.05 -17.35
N SER A 118 42.88 -3.94 -17.08
CA SER A 118 41.62 -3.94 -16.32
C SER A 118 40.53 -4.73 -17.06
N ARG A 119 40.48 -4.60 -18.39
CA ARG A 119 39.56 -5.36 -19.26
C ARG A 119 39.74 -6.87 -19.11
N LYS A 120 40.98 -7.37 -19.20
CA LYS A 120 41.29 -8.79 -19.02
C LYS A 120 40.95 -9.32 -17.62
N ILE A 121 41.17 -8.50 -16.59
CA ILE A 121 40.80 -8.86 -15.22
C ILE A 121 39.28 -8.96 -15.11
N LEU A 122 38.52 -8.06 -15.72
CA LEU A 122 37.05 -8.13 -15.71
C LEU A 122 36.54 -9.34 -16.48
N GLU A 123 37.12 -9.71 -17.63
CA GLU A 123 36.81 -10.96 -18.34
C GLU A 123 37.05 -12.19 -17.44
N SER A 124 38.19 -12.21 -16.74
CA SER A 124 38.48 -13.26 -15.76
C SER A 124 37.47 -13.26 -14.60
N ALA A 125 36.96 -12.09 -14.18
CA ALA A 125 35.94 -12.00 -13.13
C ALA A 125 34.64 -12.67 -13.57
N LEU A 126 34.22 -12.45 -14.82
CA LEU A 126 33.02 -13.09 -15.38
C LEU A 126 33.18 -14.62 -15.43
N GLU A 127 34.34 -15.11 -15.86
CA GLU A 127 34.64 -16.54 -15.82
C GLU A 127 34.58 -17.09 -14.39
N ALA A 128 35.19 -16.39 -13.42
CA ALA A 128 35.18 -16.78 -12.02
C ALA A 128 33.76 -16.89 -11.44
N LEU A 129 32.87 -15.95 -11.79
CA LEU A 129 31.47 -15.97 -11.39
C LEU A 129 30.69 -17.17 -11.95
N THR A 130 31.13 -17.77 -13.06
CA THR A 130 30.52 -19.00 -13.59
C THR A 130 31.04 -20.28 -12.94
N ILE A 131 32.26 -20.24 -12.38
CA ILE A 131 32.95 -21.39 -11.78
C ILE A 131 32.68 -21.49 -10.28
N LEU A 132 32.68 -20.35 -9.59
CA LEU A 132 32.56 -20.28 -8.14
C LEU A 132 31.12 -20.59 -7.67
N PRO A 133 30.96 -21.32 -6.57
CA PRO A 133 29.66 -21.43 -5.92
C PRO A 133 29.26 -20.07 -5.34
N SER A 134 27.95 -19.82 -5.26
CA SER A 134 27.40 -18.50 -4.92
C SER A 134 27.79 -17.98 -3.52
N ASP A 135 28.28 -18.83 -2.62
CA ASP A 135 28.81 -18.46 -1.30
C ASP A 135 30.26 -17.93 -1.32
N GLN A 136 30.95 -18.05 -2.46
CA GLN A 136 32.37 -17.69 -2.61
C GLN A 136 32.62 -16.53 -3.57
N VAL A 137 31.56 -15.91 -4.12
CA VAL A 137 31.66 -14.86 -5.16
C VAL A 137 32.00 -13.47 -4.62
N LEU A 138 31.85 -13.24 -3.31
CA LEU A 138 31.98 -11.90 -2.70
C LEU A 138 33.31 -11.18 -3.05
N PRO A 139 34.49 -11.84 -2.99
CA PRO A 139 35.75 -11.19 -3.35
C PRO A 139 35.81 -10.76 -4.82
N VAL A 140 35.09 -11.46 -5.71
CA VAL A 140 34.99 -11.11 -7.13
C VAL A 140 34.19 -9.82 -7.29
N PHE A 141 33.05 -9.69 -6.59
CA PHE A 141 32.26 -8.45 -6.59
C PHE A 141 33.06 -7.27 -6.04
N ASP A 142 33.84 -7.48 -4.97
CA ASP A 142 34.72 -6.44 -4.42
C ASP A 142 35.77 -5.96 -5.45
N CYS A 143 36.32 -6.86 -6.27
CA CYS A 143 37.20 -6.48 -7.37
C CYS A 143 36.46 -5.72 -8.47
N MET A 144 35.24 -6.16 -8.83
CA MET A 144 34.41 -5.50 -9.84
C MET A 144 34.05 -4.06 -9.45
N LYS A 145 33.88 -3.78 -8.15
CA LYS A 145 33.71 -2.43 -7.61
C LYS A 145 34.80 -1.45 -8.04
N VAL A 146 36.05 -1.90 -8.16
CA VAL A 146 37.17 -1.06 -8.58
C VAL A 146 37.33 -1.02 -10.10
N LEU A 147 36.94 -2.09 -10.79
CA LEU A 147 37.18 -2.26 -12.23
C LEU A 147 36.10 -1.64 -13.11
N VAL A 148 34.83 -1.81 -12.76
CA VAL A 148 33.69 -1.37 -13.57
C VAL A 148 33.70 0.16 -13.80
N PRO A 149 33.91 1.02 -12.78
CA PRO A 149 33.97 2.47 -13.01
C PRO A 149 35.04 2.88 -14.05
N LYS A 150 36.17 2.17 -14.09
CA LYS A 150 37.30 2.44 -14.99
C LYS A 150 37.05 2.00 -16.44
N LEU A 151 36.14 1.05 -16.64
CA LEU A 151 35.91 0.40 -17.93
C LEU A 151 34.61 0.79 -18.59
N LEU A 152 33.68 1.44 -17.89
CA LEU A 152 32.34 1.68 -18.41
C LEU A 152 32.32 2.48 -19.73
N ASP A 153 33.21 3.47 -19.87
CA ASP A 153 33.31 4.28 -21.10
C ASP A 153 34.02 3.55 -22.25
N THR A 154 34.99 2.68 -21.94
CA THR A 154 35.85 2.01 -22.94
C THR A 154 35.35 0.63 -23.35
N ALA A 155 34.65 -0.08 -22.46
CA ALA A 155 34.18 -1.45 -22.62
C ALA A 155 32.76 -1.63 -22.03
N GLU A 156 31.82 -0.81 -22.51
CA GLU A 156 30.43 -0.78 -22.02
C GLU A 156 29.74 -2.15 -22.06
N SER A 157 29.90 -2.91 -23.15
CA SER A 157 29.27 -4.23 -23.30
C SER A 157 29.73 -5.26 -22.27
N LEU A 158 31.01 -5.24 -21.91
CA LEU A 158 31.58 -6.11 -20.90
C LEU A 158 31.07 -5.75 -19.49
N CYS A 159 30.88 -4.46 -19.22
CA CYS A 159 30.28 -3.99 -17.97
C CYS A 159 28.79 -4.38 -17.86
N ILE A 160 28.05 -4.35 -18.97
CA ILE A 160 26.66 -4.82 -19.02
C ILE A 160 26.58 -6.32 -18.73
N GLU A 161 27.47 -7.12 -19.31
CA GLU A 161 27.56 -8.56 -19.04
C GLU A 161 27.87 -8.84 -17.56
N ALA A 162 28.77 -8.05 -16.97
CA ALA A 162 29.04 -8.05 -15.53
C ALA A 162 27.80 -7.77 -14.69
N PHE A 163 27.00 -6.77 -15.07
CA PHE A 163 25.75 -6.46 -14.38
C PHE A 163 24.74 -7.61 -14.46
N ASP A 164 24.59 -8.23 -15.63
CA ASP A 164 23.65 -9.34 -15.85
C ASP A 164 24.05 -10.59 -15.08
N LEU A 165 25.31 -10.98 -15.13
CA LEU A 165 25.80 -12.17 -14.44
C LEU A 165 25.72 -12.00 -12.91
N ALA A 166 26.11 -10.82 -12.41
CA ALA A 166 26.01 -10.52 -10.98
C ALA A 166 24.54 -10.50 -10.52
N TRP A 167 23.63 -9.88 -11.28
CA TRP A 167 22.20 -9.92 -10.98
C TRP A 167 21.65 -11.35 -10.94
N LYS A 168 22.03 -12.20 -11.91
CA LYS A 168 21.60 -13.61 -11.95
C LYS A 168 22.00 -14.38 -10.69
N ILE A 169 23.19 -14.11 -10.15
CA ILE A 169 23.67 -14.70 -8.90
C ILE A 169 22.88 -14.17 -7.69
N ILE A 170 22.64 -12.86 -7.61
CA ILE A 170 21.83 -12.28 -6.52
C ILE A 170 20.40 -12.83 -6.53
N SER A 171 19.80 -12.92 -7.71
CA SER A 171 18.44 -13.45 -7.88
C SER A 171 18.34 -14.92 -7.46
N SER A 172 19.33 -15.75 -7.79
CA SER A 172 19.37 -17.17 -7.36
C SER A 172 19.60 -17.33 -5.86
N LEU A 173 20.32 -16.39 -5.23
CA LEU A 173 20.56 -16.36 -3.79
C LEU A 173 19.36 -15.87 -2.96
N SER A 174 18.27 -15.41 -3.58
CA SER A 174 17.11 -14.82 -2.89
C SER A 174 16.53 -15.67 -1.76
N ASN A 175 16.63 -16.99 -1.86
CA ASN A 175 16.15 -17.96 -0.85
C ASN A 175 17.21 -18.32 0.23
N THR A 176 18.46 -17.89 0.07
CA THR A 176 19.59 -18.26 0.95
C THR A 176 19.97 -17.10 1.88
N GLN A 177 19.31 -16.99 3.03
CA GLN A 177 19.41 -15.81 3.91
C GLN A 177 20.83 -15.44 4.37
N LEU A 178 21.70 -16.41 4.63
CA LEU A 178 23.03 -16.18 5.25
C LEU A 178 24.01 -15.42 4.34
N ILE A 179 23.88 -15.57 3.03
CA ILE A 179 24.84 -15.04 2.05
C ILE A 179 24.21 -13.93 1.20
N PHE A 180 22.88 -13.99 1.04
CA PHE A 180 22.14 -13.07 0.19
C PHE A 180 22.42 -11.60 0.52
N TRP A 181 22.42 -11.22 1.81
CA TRP A 181 22.52 -9.81 2.20
C TRP A 181 23.91 -9.21 1.94
N SER A 182 24.98 -9.94 2.28
CA SER A 182 26.35 -9.49 2.01
C SER A 182 26.63 -9.42 0.51
N SER A 183 26.13 -10.39 -0.26
CA SER A 183 26.24 -10.37 -1.72
C SER A 183 25.43 -9.25 -2.34
N LEU A 184 24.19 -9.01 -1.88
CA LEU A 184 23.35 -7.91 -2.36
C LEU A 184 24.01 -6.55 -2.09
N LYS A 185 24.60 -6.37 -0.91
CA LYS A 185 25.31 -5.14 -0.57
C LYS A 185 26.50 -4.91 -1.52
N ALA A 186 27.34 -5.92 -1.73
CA ALA A 186 28.47 -5.80 -2.66
C ALA A 186 28.00 -5.53 -4.10
N PHE A 187 26.92 -6.18 -4.54
CA PHE A 187 26.30 -5.92 -5.84
C PHE A 187 25.83 -4.47 -5.99
N VAL A 188 25.11 -3.95 -4.99
CA VAL A 188 24.64 -2.57 -4.98
C VAL A 188 25.81 -1.60 -5.00
N GLU A 189 26.87 -1.87 -4.23
CA GLU A 189 28.04 -0.99 -4.13
C GLU A 189 28.77 -0.74 -5.46
N PHE A 190 28.79 -1.70 -6.40
CA PHE A 190 29.45 -1.49 -7.69
C PHE A 190 28.52 -1.09 -8.83
N VAL A 191 27.26 -1.57 -8.84
CA VAL A 191 26.29 -1.19 -9.89
C VAL A 191 25.80 0.24 -9.68
N PHE A 192 25.63 0.65 -8.42
CA PHE A 192 25.18 1.99 -8.02
C PHE A 192 26.34 2.84 -7.49
N ASP A 193 27.56 2.58 -7.96
CA ASP A 193 28.69 3.47 -7.73
C ASP A 193 28.46 4.83 -8.41
N THR A 194 28.91 5.91 -7.78
CA THR A 194 28.66 7.29 -8.24
C THR A 194 29.21 7.54 -9.63
N ASP A 195 30.40 7.00 -9.95
CA ASP A 195 31.04 7.19 -11.25
C ASP A 195 30.36 6.34 -12.32
N VAL A 196 29.96 5.11 -11.97
CA VAL A 196 29.17 4.23 -12.86
C VAL A 196 27.85 4.89 -13.25
N LEU A 197 27.11 5.40 -12.27
CA LEU A 197 25.83 6.07 -12.49
C LEU A 197 26.00 7.32 -13.37
N ALA A 198 27.04 8.12 -13.11
CA ALA A 198 27.31 9.36 -13.83
C ALA A 198 27.72 9.10 -15.28
N VAL A 199 28.66 8.18 -15.51
CA VAL A 199 29.15 7.82 -16.84
C VAL A 199 28.01 7.19 -17.66
N ALA A 200 27.26 6.25 -17.09
CA ALA A 200 26.11 5.65 -17.78
C ALA A 200 25.08 6.71 -18.20
N ALA A 201 24.73 7.63 -17.30
CA ALA A 201 23.72 8.66 -17.56
C ALA A 201 24.19 9.74 -18.55
N SER A 202 25.49 10.06 -18.58
CA SER A 202 26.06 11.10 -19.46
C SER A 202 25.78 10.86 -20.95
N ALA A 203 25.76 9.59 -21.37
CA ALA A 203 25.55 9.21 -22.76
C ALA A 203 24.16 8.61 -23.03
N LYS A 204 23.37 8.33 -21.98
CA LYS A 204 22.07 7.61 -22.03
C LYS A 204 22.09 6.39 -22.96
N LYS A 205 23.21 5.65 -22.95
CA LYS A 205 23.47 4.47 -23.80
C LYS A 205 22.88 3.19 -23.17
N GLN A 206 23.36 2.01 -23.60
CA GLN A 206 22.83 0.71 -23.19
C GLN A 206 23.01 0.45 -21.68
N ALA A 207 24.13 0.88 -21.09
CA ALA A 207 24.37 0.74 -19.66
C ALA A 207 23.35 1.50 -18.81
N TYR A 208 22.92 2.69 -19.24
CA TYR A 208 21.88 3.47 -18.57
C TYR A 208 20.54 2.73 -18.55
N ALA A 209 20.13 2.19 -19.71
CA ALA A 209 18.92 1.38 -19.82
C ALA A 209 19.02 0.11 -18.96
N LYS A 210 20.21 -0.50 -18.89
CA LYS A 210 20.47 -1.70 -18.09
C LYS A 210 20.37 -1.44 -16.59
N ILE A 211 20.95 -0.35 -16.10
CA ILE A 211 20.85 0.05 -14.69
C ILE A 211 19.38 0.31 -14.33
N LYS A 212 18.61 0.98 -15.20
CA LYS A 212 17.16 1.13 -15.00
C LYS A 212 16.43 -0.21 -14.94
N GLU A 213 16.72 -1.15 -15.83
CA GLU A 213 16.17 -2.50 -15.79
C GLU A 213 16.45 -3.19 -14.44
N ILE A 214 17.67 -3.06 -13.93
CA ILE A 214 18.07 -3.61 -12.62
C ILE A 214 17.33 -2.93 -11.47
N ILE A 215 17.11 -1.60 -11.53
CA ILE A 215 16.29 -0.88 -10.55
C ILE A 215 14.89 -1.48 -10.48
N PHE A 216 14.21 -1.68 -11.61
CA PHE A 216 12.88 -2.30 -11.63
C PHE A 216 12.89 -3.72 -11.06
N LYS A 217 13.90 -4.52 -11.40
CA LYS A 217 14.06 -5.88 -10.87
C LYS A 217 14.29 -5.91 -9.36
N LEU A 218 15.05 -4.96 -8.81
CA LEU A 218 15.26 -4.80 -7.36
C LEU A 218 13.97 -4.37 -6.65
N ILE A 219 13.22 -3.44 -7.24
CA ILE A 219 11.91 -3.01 -6.73
C ILE A 219 10.93 -4.20 -6.71
N ASP A 220 10.83 -4.96 -7.80
CA ASP A 220 9.97 -6.14 -7.88
C ASP A 220 10.35 -7.18 -6.82
N MET A 221 11.64 -7.49 -6.69
CA MET A 221 12.14 -8.41 -5.64
C MET A 221 11.80 -7.89 -4.23
N SER A 222 11.85 -6.59 -4.00
CA SER A 222 11.53 -6.00 -2.69
C SER A 222 10.06 -6.10 -2.29
N SER A 223 9.14 -6.32 -3.25
CA SER A 223 7.73 -6.58 -2.95
C SER A 223 7.52 -7.93 -2.24
N THR A 224 8.42 -8.89 -2.46
CA THR A 224 8.38 -10.23 -1.86
C THR A 224 9.35 -10.39 -0.70
N LYS A 225 10.50 -9.71 -0.75
CA LYS A 225 11.57 -9.79 0.25
C LYS A 225 11.87 -8.41 0.84
N THR A 226 11.32 -8.15 2.02
CA THR A 226 11.51 -6.89 2.76
C THR A 226 12.99 -6.64 3.05
N GLY A 227 13.42 -5.38 2.98
CA GLY A 227 14.82 -4.99 3.17
C GLY A 227 15.67 -4.88 1.91
N VAL A 228 15.29 -5.51 0.78
CA VAL A 228 16.06 -5.40 -0.48
C VAL A 228 16.18 -3.96 -0.94
N PHE A 229 15.07 -3.23 -0.98
CA PHE A 229 15.07 -1.84 -1.42
C PHE A 229 15.78 -0.92 -0.42
N ASN A 230 15.77 -1.28 0.86
CA ASN A 230 16.45 -0.54 1.93
C ASN A 230 17.96 -0.48 1.67
N VAL A 231 18.58 -1.59 1.25
CA VAL A 231 20.02 -1.65 0.91
C VAL A 231 20.35 -0.69 -0.24
N VAL A 232 19.53 -0.71 -1.30
CA VAL A 232 19.71 0.15 -2.49
C VAL A 232 19.57 1.62 -2.11
N LEU A 233 18.49 1.98 -1.42
CA LEU A 233 18.20 3.36 -1.04
C LEU A 233 19.21 3.91 -0.03
N SER A 234 19.61 3.10 0.95
CA SER A 234 20.63 3.50 1.93
C SER A 234 21.93 3.86 1.24
N HIS A 235 22.37 3.05 0.26
CA HIS A 235 23.60 3.29 -0.49
C HIS A 235 23.48 4.54 -1.36
N CYS A 236 22.45 4.61 -2.22
CA CYS A 236 22.25 5.71 -3.16
C CYS A 236 22.02 7.05 -2.45
N CYS A 237 21.12 7.13 -1.47
CA CYS A 237 20.86 8.39 -0.79
C CYS A 237 22.08 8.89 -0.01
N ARG A 238 22.87 7.98 0.59
CA ARG A 238 24.11 8.36 1.29
C ARG A 238 25.15 8.89 0.30
N SER A 239 25.34 8.23 -0.84
CA SER A 239 26.30 8.68 -1.86
C SER A 239 25.89 9.99 -2.53
N TRP A 240 24.59 10.26 -2.65
CA TRP A 240 24.05 11.49 -3.24
C TRP A 240 24.10 12.69 -2.29
N ILE A 241 23.89 12.50 -0.98
CA ILE A 241 23.92 13.59 0.01
C ILE A 241 25.35 13.83 0.54
N PHE A 242 26.11 12.76 0.79
CA PHE A 242 27.44 12.81 1.41
C PHE A 242 28.45 12.08 0.51
N PRO A 243 28.86 12.67 -0.63
CA PRO A 243 29.84 12.05 -1.50
C PRO A 243 31.19 11.90 -0.79
N SER A 244 31.94 10.86 -1.14
CA SER A 244 33.22 10.50 -0.51
C SER A 244 34.38 11.45 -0.82
N VAL A 245 34.20 12.41 -1.74
CA VAL A 245 35.21 13.37 -2.17
C VAL A 245 34.64 14.79 -2.00
N ASP A 246 35.31 15.63 -1.21
CA ASP A 246 34.90 17.02 -0.88
C ASP A 246 35.00 18.01 -2.06
N GLU A 247 35.13 17.53 -3.30
CA GLU A 247 35.15 18.39 -4.47
C GLU A 247 33.73 18.82 -4.90
N LYS A 248 33.58 20.11 -5.23
CA LYS A 248 32.30 20.67 -5.74
C LYS A 248 31.80 19.96 -7.01
N SER A 249 32.70 19.45 -7.84
CA SER A 249 32.40 18.62 -9.01
C SER A 249 31.72 17.30 -8.63
N ALA A 250 32.22 16.63 -7.59
CA ALA A 250 31.68 15.37 -7.09
C ALA A 250 30.27 15.54 -6.51
N LEU A 251 30.01 16.61 -5.76
CA LEU A 251 28.67 16.95 -5.27
C LEU A 251 27.67 17.23 -6.41
N THR A 252 28.12 17.92 -7.45
CA THR A 252 27.29 18.23 -8.62
C THR A 252 26.91 16.94 -9.37
N ASN A 253 27.87 16.04 -9.57
CA ASN A 253 27.65 14.75 -10.22
C ASN A 253 26.74 13.82 -9.38
N ALA A 254 26.93 13.80 -8.07
CA ALA A 254 26.13 12.99 -7.16
C ALA A 254 24.64 13.37 -7.17
N PHE A 255 24.32 14.66 -7.23
CA PHE A 255 22.92 15.10 -7.34
C PHE A 255 22.35 14.92 -8.76
N LEU A 256 23.17 15.10 -9.81
CA LEU A 256 22.76 14.78 -11.18
C LEU A 256 22.38 13.29 -11.30
N ASN A 257 23.07 12.39 -10.60
CA ASN A 257 22.69 10.99 -10.50
C ASN A 257 21.31 10.83 -9.86
N ALA A 258 21.03 11.50 -8.74
CA ALA A 258 19.69 11.47 -8.13
C ALA A 258 18.59 11.91 -9.12
N GLY A 259 18.85 12.94 -9.94
CA GLY A 259 17.95 13.35 -11.03
C GLY A 259 17.78 12.31 -12.13
N ASN A 260 18.89 11.73 -12.62
CA ASN A 260 18.86 10.75 -13.71
C ASN A 260 18.22 9.41 -13.32
N TYR A 261 18.20 9.09 -12.02
CA TYR A 261 17.62 7.87 -11.44
C TYR A 261 16.56 8.20 -10.38
N CYS A 262 15.77 9.26 -10.62
CA CYS A 262 14.73 9.75 -9.71
C CYS A 262 13.69 8.68 -9.34
N GLU A 263 13.49 7.69 -10.21
CA GLU A 263 12.59 6.55 -10.05
C GLU A 263 12.82 5.77 -8.74
N LEU A 264 14.06 5.74 -8.24
CA LEU A 264 14.38 5.17 -6.93
C LEU A 264 13.70 5.94 -5.79
N ILE A 265 13.76 7.27 -5.82
CA ILE A 265 13.17 8.13 -4.78
C ILE A 265 11.65 8.20 -4.93
N THR A 266 11.14 8.30 -6.17
CA THR A 266 9.70 8.38 -6.41
C THR A 266 9.00 7.08 -6.00
N GLU A 267 9.59 5.92 -6.29
CA GLU A 267 9.07 4.63 -5.83
C GLU A 267 9.21 4.48 -4.31
N ALA A 268 10.35 4.88 -3.73
CA ALA A 268 10.56 4.84 -2.29
C ALA A 268 9.55 5.68 -1.49
N CYS A 269 9.09 6.82 -2.04
CA CYS A 269 8.05 7.63 -1.42
C CYS A 269 6.72 6.88 -1.26
N VAL A 270 6.37 6.04 -2.23
CA VAL A 270 5.10 5.29 -2.25
C VAL A 270 5.27 3.82 -1.83
N PHE A 271 6.48 3.42 -1.44
CA PHE A 271 6.83 2.03 -1.14
C PHE A 271 6.10 1.45 0.07
N GLY A 272 5.86 0.14 0.02
CA GLY A 272 5.29 -0.67 1.10
C GLY A 272 4.13 -1.52 0.58
N ALA A 273 4.32 -2.84 0.55
CA ALA A 273 3.31 -3.78 0.07
C ALA A 273 2.20 -3.98 1.10
N VAL A 274 1.03 -4.44 0.64
CA VAL A 274 -0.07 -4.86 1.52
C VAL A 274 0.05 -6.36 1.73
N PHE A 275 0.61 -6.76 2.85
CA PHE A 275 0.82 -8.16 3.19
C PHE A 275 -0.47 -8.83 3.65
N ARG A 276 -0.58 -10.13 3.34
CA ARG A 276 -1.59 -10.99 3.95
C ARG A 276 -1.28 -11.17 5.44
N ARG A 277 -2.29 -11.58 6.22
CA ARG A 277 -2.18 -11.67 7.69
C ARG A 277 -1.04 -12.57 8.16
N ASP A 278 -0.81 -13.68 7.48
CA ASP A 278 0.29 -14.63 7.71
C ASP A 278 1.66 -13.99 7.42
N GLN A 279 1.80 -13.29 6.30
CA GLN A 279 3.01 -12.58 5.93
C GLN A 279 3.32 -11.44 6.90
N ARG A 280 2.30 -10.71 7.35
CA ARG A 280 2.43 -9.64 8.34
C ARG A 280 2.96 -10.17 9.68
N LEU A 281 2.44 -11.31 10.16
CA LEU A 281 2.96 -11.94 11.37
C LEU A 281 4.44 -12.31 11.25
N ILE A 282 4.88 -12.83 10.10
CA ILE A 282 6.29 -13.14 9.85
C ILE A 282 7.15 -11.88 9.92
N GLN A 283 6.68 -10.78 9.34
CA GLN A 283 7.39 -9.49 9.37
C GLN A 283 7.46 -8.89 10.76
N ASP A 284 6.36 -8.92 11.52
CA ASP A 284 6.33 -8.44 12.89
C ASP A 284 7.30 -9.23 13.77
N VAL A 285 7.40 -10.55 13.57
CA VAL A 285 8.39 -11.40 14.24
C VAL A 285 9.82 -11.04 13.84
N HIS A 286 10.10 -10.84 12.54
CA HIS A 286 11.42 -10.41 12.10
C HIS A 286 11.80 -9.04 12.69
N ALA A 287 10.90 -8.07 12.66
CA ALA A 287 11.12 -6.74 13.22
C ALA A 287 11.34 -6.77 14.74
N PHE A 288 10.60 -7.65 15.44
CA PHE A 288 10.81 -7.91 16.87
C PHE A 288 12.20 -8.51 17.13
N ILE A 289 12.60 -9.54 16.38
CA ILE A 289 13.93 -10.16 16.53
C ILE A 289 15.04 -9.12 16.30
N GLU A 290 14.93 -8.30 15.25
CA GLU A 290 15.86 -7.20 14.99
C GLU A 290 15.91 -6.19 16.15
N SER A 291 14.76 -5.88 16.77
CA SER A 291 14.69 -4.97 17.92
C SER A 291 15.45 -5.45 19.16
N LEU A 292 15.80 -6.74 19.23
CA LEU A 292 16.61 -7.30 20.32
C LEU A 292 18.10 -6.92 20.19
N GLY A 293 18.52 -6.33 19.07
CA GLY A 293 19.88 -5.82 18.87
C GLY A 293 20.94 -6.92 18.71
N GLU A 294 22.20 -6.54 18.90
CA GLU A 294 23.37 -7.41 18.65
C GLU A 294 23.51 -8.56 19.66
N GLU A 295 22.82 -8.50 20.81
CA GLU A 295 22.82 -9.59 21.79
C GLU A 295 22.08 -10.84 21.27
N CYS A 296 21.22 -10.69 20.26
CA CYS A 296 20.54 -11.81 19.63
C CYS A 296 21.45 -12.52 18.63
N ALA A 297 21.79 -13.79 18.89
CA ALA A 297 22.62 -14.60 17.99
C ALA A 297 22.07 -14.68 16.55
N ALA A 298 20.73 -14.64 16.38
CA ALA A 298 20.11 -14.61 15.06
C ALA A 298 20.47 -13.34 14.27
N ASN A 299 20.53 -12.19 14.93
CA ASN A 299 20.90 -10.90 14.32
C ASN A 299 22.38 -10.89 13.92
N VAL A 300 23.26 -11.46 14.76
CA VAL A 300 24.69 -11.61 14.45
C VAL A 300 24.90 -12.44 13.18
N VAL A 301 24.11 -13.50 13.00
CA VAL A 301 24.27 -14.45 11.89
C VAL A 301 23.64 -13.96 10.58
N THR A 302 22.57 -13.17 10.63
CA THR A 302 21.81 -12.77 9.43
C THR A 302 22.23 -11.41 8.83
N GLU A 303 23.13 -10.66 9.48
CA GLU A 303 23.74 -9.38 9.06
C GLU A 303 22.79 -8.25 8.61
N SER A 304 21.48 -8.49 8.56
CA SER A 304 20.48 -7.57 8.02
C SER A 304 19.91 -6.73 9.14
N THR A 305 20.28 -5.46 9.19
CA THR A 305 19.98 -4.55 10.31
C THR A 305 18.69 -3.74 10.12
N ASN A 306 18.07 -3.76 8.93
CA ASN A 306 16.93 -2.92 8.58
C ASN A 306 15.97 -3.61 7.57
N ARG A 307 15.14 -4.56 8.00
CA ARG A 307 14.08 -5.17 7.15
C ARG A 307 12.71 -4.52 7.30
N ASP A 308 12.61 -3.42 8.03
CA ASP A 308 11.39 -2.63 8.16
C ASP A 308 11.04 -1.96 6.82
N ASP A 309 9.84 -2.21 6.31
CA ASP A 309 9.34 -1.63 5.06
C ASP A 309 9.13 -0.11 5.14
N HIS A 310 9.04 0.45 6.35
CA HIS A 310 8.99 1.90 6.53
C HIS A 310 10.33 2.55 6.23
N TYR A 311 11.44 1.81 6.28
CA TYR A 311 12.78 2.33 6.05
C TYR A 311 12.91 3.01 4.69
N ALA A 312 12.42 2.39 3.61
CA ALA A 312 12.46 2.98 2.27
C ALA A 312 11.78 4.36 2.24
N ARG A 313 10.58 4.47 2.83
CA ARG A 313 9.85 5.75 2.95
C ARG A 313 10.61 6.75 3.81
N VAL A 314 11.16 6.33 4.95
CA VAL A 314 11.93 7.20 5.84
C VAL A 314 13.19 7.73 5.12
N CYS A 315 13.92 6.88 4.42
CA CYS A 315 15.10 7.28 3.66
C CYS A 315 14.76 8.27 2.54
N ALA A 316 13.68 8.03 1.80
CA ALA A 316 13.19 8.97 0.80
C ALA A 316 12.83 10.32 1.44
N VAL A 317 12.02 10.32 2.51
CA VAL A 317 11.62 11.56 3.20
C VAL A 317 12.82 12.33 3.73
N LYS A 318 13.79 11.65 4.35
CA LYS A 318 15.03 12.28 4.83
C LYS A 318 15.84 12.88 3.68
N PHE A 319 15.96 12.17 2.56
CA PHE A 319 16.59 12.70 1.34
C PHE A 319 15.87 13.98 0.85
N LEU A 320 14.54 13.95 0.75
CA LEU A 320 13.76 15.13 0.36
C LEU A 320 13.91 16.30 1.35
N CYS A 321 14.09 16.03 2.65
CA CYS A 321 14.38 17.04 3.66
C CYS A 321 15.73 17.76 3.43
N TRP A 322 16.68 17.17 2.72
CA TRP A 322 17.96 17.80 2.34
C TRP A 322 17.89 18.69 1.09
N LEU A 323 16.81 18.64 0.32
CA LEU A 323 16.68 19.47 -0.89
C LEU A 323 16.65 20.98 -0.58
N ASP A 324 17.20 21.82 -1.44
CA ASP A 324 17.17 23.27 -1.30
C ASP A 324 16.50 23.88 -2.53
N GLY A 325 15.39 24.60 -2.32
CA GLY A 325 14.64 25.25 -3.40
C GLY A 325 15.43 26.39 -4.08
N SER A 326 16.53 26.86 -3.48
CA SER A 326 17.42 27.83 -4.11
C SER A 326 18.35 27.21 -5.17
N ASN A 327 18.59 25.89 -5.09
CA ASN A 327 19.47 25.18 -5.99
C ASN A 327 18.72 24.75 -7.27
N THR A 328 19.25 25.13 -8.44
CA THR A 328 18.63 24.85 -9.75
C THR A 328 18.49 23.36 -10.04
N LEU A 329 19.47 22.54 -9.67
CA LEU A 329 19.40 21.08 -9.89
C LEU A 329 18.34 20.45 -8.99
N HIS A 330 18.27 20.88 -7.73
CA HIS A 330 17.27 20.38 -6.78
C HIS A 330 15.87 20.79 -7.20
N LYS A 331 15.72 21.99 -7.76
CA LYS A 331 14.47 22.47 -8.33
C LYS A 331 14.01 21.59 -9.49
N THR A 332 14.88 21.30 -10.46
CA THR A 332 14.56 20.39 -11.58
C THR A 332 14.14 19.00 -11.09
N PHE A 333 14.77 18.47 -10.03
CA PHE A 333 14.37 17.20 -9.41
C PHE A 333 12.96 17.26 -8.80
N MET A 334 12.63 18.36 -8.12
CA MET A 334 11.32 18.55 -7.48
C MET A 334 10.19 18.81 -8.48
N GLU A 335 10.52 19.26 -9.68
CA GLU A 335 9.57 19.58 -10.74
C GLU A 335 9.08 18.35 -11.53
N ASP A 336 9.59 17.15 -11.22
CA ASP A 336 9.20 15.91 -11.89
C ASP A 336 7.76 15.50 -11.55
N ASP A 337 6.96 15.31 -12.60
CA ASP A 337 5.49 15.35 -12.56
C ASP A 337 4.85 13.97 -12.31
N GLU A 338 5.69 12.94 -12.20
CA GLU A 338 5.29 11.54 -12.18
C GLU A 338 4.51 11.17 -10.90
N LEU A 339 4.90 11.73 -9.74
CA LEU A 339 4.29 11.45 -8.42
C LEU A 339 2.81 11.82 -8.36
N VAL A 340 2.42 12.95 -8.95
CA VAL A 340 1.03 13.44 -8.92
C VAL A 340 0.14 12.66 -9.91
N SER A 341 0.72 12.12 -10.99
CA SER A 341 -0.01 11.37 -12.01
C SER A 341 -0.58 10.04 -11.48
N ARG A 342 0.09 9.40 -10.51
CA ARG A 342 -0.29 8.11 -9.91
C ARG A 342 -1.55 8.17 -9.02
N SER A 343 -2.08 9.37 -8.73
CA SER A 343 -3.22 9.57 -7.82
C SER A 343 -4.61 9.52 -8.49
N ARG A 344 -4.74 9.13 -9.76
CA ARG A 344 -6.00 9.26 -10.54
C ARG A 344 -6.98 8.08 -10.47
N THR A 345 -6.58 6.91 -9.96
CA THR A 345 -7.42 5.71 -9.95
C THR A 345 -8.46 5.73 -8.82
N ARG A 346 -9.67 5.19 -9.03
CA ARG A 346 -10.67 4.96 -7.95
C ARG A 346 -10.18 3.83 -7.03
N TYR A 347 -10.54 3.89 -5.75
CA TYR A 347 -10.01 3.00 -4.72
C TYR A 347 -10.95 2.86 -3.52
N TYR A 348 -10.74 1.81 -2.73
CA TYR A 348 -11.48 1.53 -1.49
C TYR A 348 -10.65 1.86 -0.26
N ALA A 349 -11.29 2.09 0.88
CA ALA A 349 -10.61 2.36 2.15
C ALA A 349 -9.57 1.27 2.46
N ASN A 350 -8.38 1.70 2.90
CA ASN A 350 -7.21 0.87 3.21
C ASN A 350 -6.68 -0.06 2.09
N SER A 351 -7.18 0.04 0.85
CA SER A 351 -6.60 -0.62 -0.33
C SER A 351 -5.17 -0.11 -0.62
N LEU A 352 -4.40 -0.86 -1.42
CA LEU A 352 -3.05 -0.43 -1.84
C LEU A 352 -3.09 0.96 -2.51
N GLN A 353 -4.07 1.20 -3.38
CA GLN A 353 -4.23 2.51 -4.04
C GLN A 353 -4.58 3.63 -3.07
N HIS A 354 -5.37 3.36 -2.02
CA HIS A 354 -5.62 4.33 -0.95
C HIS A 354 -4.32 4.72 -0.24
N ARG A 355 -3.53 3.72 0.14
CA ARG A 355 -2.27 3.89 0.86
C ARG A 355 -1.26 4.67 0.02
N ILE A 356 -1.11 4.29 -1.26
CA ILE A 356 -0.27 5.02 -2.22
C ILE A 356 -0.69 6.50 -2.29
N LYS A 357 -1.99 6.81 -2.40
CA LYS A 357 -2.44 8.21 -2.40
C LYS A 357 -2.08 8.96 -1.12
N ASN A 358 -2.31 8.36 0.05
CA ASN A 358 -1.88 8.98 1.31
C ASN A 358 -0.37 9.28 1.29
N ARG A 359 0.45 8.32 0.87
CA ARG A 359 1.90 8.46 0.77
C ARG A 359 2.32 9.59 -0.19
N VAL A 360 1.69 9.69 -1.36
CA VAL A 360 1.92 10.79 -2.32
C VAL A 360 1.64 12.15 -1.67
N TRP A 361 0.50 12.29 -0.99
CA TRP A 361 0.13 13.56 -0.35
C TRP A 361 1.01 13.92 0.84
N GLN A 362 1.45 12.92 1.61
CA GLN A 362 2.46 13.09 2.66
C GLN A 362 3.78 13.62 2.09
N THR A 363 4.27 13.03 0.98
CA THR A 363 5.47 13.49 0.28
C THR A 363 5.32 14.93 -0.23
N LEU A 364 4.17 15.27 -0.83
CA LEU A 364 3.91 16.63 -1.31
C LEU A 364 3.94 17.66 -0.18
N LEU A 365 3.41 17.35 1.01
CA LEU A 365 3.50 18.23 2.17
C LEU A 365 4.94 18.44 2.65
N VAL A 366 5.81 17.43 2.56
CA VAL A 366 7.24 17.57 2.87
C VAL A 366 7.96 18.50 1.88
N LEU A 367 7.56 18.47 0.60
CA LEU A 367 8.17 19.27 -0.47
C LEU A 367 7.62 20.70 -0.53
N LEU A 368 6.36 20.92 -0.15
CA LEU A 368 5.63 22.18 -0.28
C LEU A 368 6.41 23.45 0.17
N PRO A 369 7.19 23.46 1.27
CA PRO A 369 7.95 24.65 1.68
C PRO A 369 9.00 25.09 0.67
N LYS A 370 9.58 24.10 -0.03
CA LYS A 370 10.73 24.23 -0.93
C LYS A 370 10.30 24.54 -2.37
N LEU A 371 9.02 24.39 -2.69
CA LEU A 371 8.46 24.72 -3.99
C LEU A 371 8.35 26.24 -4.18
N ASP A 372 8.69 26.69 -5.37
CA ASP A 372 8.55 28.08 -5.78
C ASP A 372 7.11 28.39 -6.24
N GLN A 373 6.82 29.68 -6.47
CA GLN A 373 5.49 30.13 -6.85
C GLN A 373 5.03 29.59 -8.22
N ASN A 374 5.94 29.50 -9.19
CA ASN A 374 5.60 29.11 -10.56
C ASN A 374 5.21 27.63 -10.63
N PHE A 375 6.01 26.77 -10.00
CA PHE A 375 5.70 25.35 -9.93
C PHE A 375 4.44 25.11 -9.10
N LEU A 376 4.29 25.79 -7.96
CA LEU A 376 3.09 25.64 -7.15
C LEU A 376 1.83 26.06 -7.92
N CYS A 377 1.89 27.06 -8.79
CA CYS A 377 0.77 27.45 -9.65
C CYS A 377 0.30 26.31 -10.58
N GLY A 378 1.24 25.55 -11.14
CA GLY A 378 0.96 24.38 -11.99
C GLY A 378 0.45 23.18 -11.19
N THR A 379 1.10 22.90 -10.06
CA THR A 379 0.74 21.80 -9.16
C THR A 379 -0.61 22.04 -8.49
N LEU A 380 -0.93 23.28 -8.08
CA LEU A 380 -2.17 23.63 -7.39
C LEU A 380 -3.42 23.34 -8.25
N ASN A 381 -3.33 23.52 -9.58
CA ASN A 381 -4.42 23.13 -10.48
C ASN A 381 -4.70 21.62 -10.37
N LYS A 382 -3.65 20.79 -10.25
CA LYS A 382 -3.79 19.34 -10.05
C LYS A 382 -4.30 19.01 -8.65
N VAL A 383 -3.90 19.77 -7.64
CA VAL A 383 -4.42 19.63 -6.27
C VAL A 383 -5.93 19.92 -6.23
N PHE A 384 -6.39 20.99 -6.89
CA PHE A 384 -7.81 21.29 -7.00
C PHE A 384 -8.56 20.18 -7.77
N GLN A 385 -8.02 19.71 -8.90
CA GLN A 385 -8.60 18.57 -9.62
C GLN A 385 -8.70 17.33 -8.75
N ALA A 386 -7.69 17.05 -7.92
CA ALA A 386 -7.74 15.94 -6.98
C ALA A 386 -8.78 16.14 -5.87
N GLY A 387 -9.00 17.37 -5.41
CA GLY A 387 -10.05 17.74 -4.45
C GLY A 387 -11.47 17.47 -4.95
N PHE A 388 -11.68 17.52 -6.27
CA PHE A 388 -12.94 17.10 -6.91
C PHE A 388 -13.12 15.58 -7.00
N GLY A 389 -12.06 14.79 -6.78
CA GLY A 389 -12.12 13.34 -6.79
C GLY A 389 -12.87 12.77 -5.57
N ASN A 390 -13.55 11.64 -5.77
CA ASN A 390 -14.13 10.88 -4.65
C ASN A 390 -13.00 10.22 -3.85
N ASN A 391 -12.51 10.93 -2.84
CA ASN A 391 -11.41 10.52 -1.98
C ASN A 391 -11.90 10.15 -0.58
N GLN A 392 -11.18 9.23 0.05
CA GLN A 392 -11.35 8.90 1.47
C GLN A 392 -10.90 10.07 2.35
N ALA A 393 -11.43 10.11 3.58
CA ALA A 393 -11.20 11.17 4.55
C ALA A 393 -9.72 11.53 4.74
N SER A 394 -8.87 10.53 4.95
CA SER A 394 -7.44 10.74 5.21
C SER A 394 -6.74 11.47 4.05
N VAL A 395 -7.10 11.15 2.81
CA VAL A 395 -6.59 11.80 1.60
C VAL A 395 -7.13 13.23 1.47
N LYS A 396 -8.43 13.43 1.75
CA LYS A 396 -9.05 14.75 1.73
C LYS A 396 -8.39 15.71 2.71
N TYR A 397 -8.10 15.29 3.94
CA TYR A 397 -7.40 16.14 4.93
C TYR A 397 -6.04 16.62 4.43
N PHE A 398 -5.25 15.77 3.76
CA PHE A 398 -3.97 16.20 3.20
C PHE A 398 -4.13 17.17 2.03
N ILE A 399 -5.12 16.94 1.14
CA ILE A 399 -5.44 17.86 0.04
C ILE A 399 -5.86 19.22 0.59
N GLU A 400 -6.81 19.22 1.54
CA GLU A 400 -7.32 20.42 2.21
C GLU A 400 -6.17 21.19 2.89
N TRP A 401 -5.27 20.48 3.57
CA TRP A 401 -4.10 21.10 4.22
C TRP A 401 -3.15 21.75 3.23
N ILE A 402 -2.82 21.09 2.11
CA ILE A 402 -1.98 21.68 1.06
C ILE A 402 -2.63 22.92 0.47
N VAL A 403 -3.95 22.89 0.24
CA VAL A 403 -4.68 24.06 -0.26
C VAL A 403 -4.60 25.21 0.73
N ILE A 404 -4.88 24.98 2.02
CA ILE A 404 -4.81 26.01 3.07
C ILE A 404 -3.41 26.64 3.11
N LEU A 405 -2.35 25.82 3.15
CA LEU A 405 -0.97 26.27 3.20
C LEU A 405 -0.56 27.04 1.95
N SER A 406 -0.99 26.58 0.77
CA SER A 406 -0.69 27.24 -0.51
C SER A 406 -1.37 28.60 -0.61
N LEU A 407 -2.63 28.71 -0.19
CA LEU A 407 -3.37 29.98 -0.19
C LEU A 407 -2.84 30.96 0.85
N HIS A 408 -2.39 30.47 2.01
CA HIS A 408 -1.75 31.29 3.04
C HIS A 408 -0.40 31.85 2.57
N LYS A 409 0.43 31.03 1.91
CA LYS A 409 1.74 31.44 1.38
C LYS A 409 1.62 32.37 0.16
N TYR A 410 0.62 32.14 -0.69
CA TYR A 410 0.41 32.85 -1.95
C TYR A 410 -1.06 33.26 -2.15
N PRO A 411 -1.51 34.37 -1.54
CA PRO A 411 -2.90 34.83 -1.60
C PRO A 411 -3.45 35.07 -3.01
N GLN A 412 -2.59 35.34 -3.99
CA GLN A 412 -2.97 35.50 -5.41
C GLN A 412 -3.72 34.30 -5.99
N PHE A 413 -3.54 33.10 -5.43
CA PHE A 413 -4.24 31.90 -5.87
C PHE A 413 -5.69 31.81 -5.37
N LEU A 414 -6.15 32.74 -4.52
CA LEU A 414 -7.55 32.83 -4.09
C LEU A 414 -8.50 32.93 -5.28
N ASN A 415 -8.14 33.64 -6.35
CA ASN A 415 -8.97 33.73 -7.56
C ASN A 415 -9.25 32.36 -8.18
N LYS A 416 -8.21 31.52 -8.32
CA LYS A 416 -8.36 30.14 -8.80
C LYS A 416 -9.15 29.25 -7.84
N PHE A 417 -9.00 29.48 -6.53
CA PHE A 417 -9.78 28.76 -5.53
C PHE A 417 -11.28 29.07 -5.64
N TRP A 418 -11.65 30.32 -5.92
CA TRP A 418 -13.05 30.67 -6.14
C TRP A 418 -13.66 30.00 -7.36
N ASP A 419 -12.88 29.78 -8.43
CA ASP A 419 -13.34 29.07 -9.63
C ASP A 419 -13.78 27.63 -9.31
N CYS A 420 -13.29 27.05 -8.20
CA CYS A 420 -13.69 25.71 -7.76
C CYS A 420 -15.16 25.62 -7.35
N PHE A 421 -15.81 26.75 -7.02
CA PHE A 421 -17.23 26.82 -6.66
C PHE A 421 -18.14 27.16 -7.86
N CYS A 422 -17.56 27.45 -9.03
CA CYS A 422 -18.29 27.84 -10.24
C CYS A 422 -18.57 26.66 -11.21
N TYR A 423 -18.16 25.43 -10.86
CA TYR A 423 -18.34 24.25 -11.71
C TYR A 423 -19.81 23.75 -11.73
N ASP A 424 -20.19 23.12 -12.84
CA ASP A 424 -21.53 22.61 -13.13
C ASP A 424 -22.07 21.68 -12.01
N GLU A 425 -23.27 21.96 -11.48
CA GLU A 425 -23.84 21.32 -10.29
C GLU A 425 -23.96 19.78 -10.44
N GLU A 426 -24.09 19.28 -11.67
CA GLU A 426 -24.21 17.84 -11.95
C GLU A 426 -22.91 17.05 -11.71
N LYS A 427 -21.74 17.70 -11.79
CA LYS A 427 -20.42 17.06 -11.57
C LYS A 427 -19.93 17.13 -10.11
N LEU A 428 -20.57 17.92 -9.24
CA LEU A 428 -20.08 18.27 -7.89
C LEU A 428 -20.78 17.56 -6.72
N LYS A 429 -21.35 16.37 -6.96
CA LYS A 429 -22.37 15.74 -6.09
C LYS A 429 -22.02 15.60 -4.59
N THR A 430 -20.73 15.60 -4.20
CA THR A 430 -20.26 15.82 -2.81
C THR A 430 -18.85 16.45 -2.71
N SER A 431 -18.06 16.47 -3.78
CA SER A 431 -16.66 16.88 -3.75
C SER A 431 -16.42 18.33 -3.31
N ILE A 432 -17.47 19.16 -3.35
CA ILE A 432 -17.43 20.54 -2.86
C ILE A 432 -17.18 20.63 -1.34
N CYS A 433 -17.50 19.57 -0.57
CA CYS A 433 -17.23 19.50 0.86
C CYS A 433 -15.74 19.70 1.18
N THR A 434 -14.84 19.23 0.31
CA THR A 434 -13.39 19.44 0.43
C THR A 434 -13.06 20.94 0.47
N PHE A 435 -13.65 21.73 -0.44
CA PHE A 435 -13.38 23.17 -0.52
C PHE A 435 -14.13 23.97 0.55
N LEU A 436 -15.32 23.51 0.98
CA LEU A 436 -16.03 24.07 2.14
C LEU A 436 -15.25 23.84 3.44
N SER A 437 -14.56 22.70 3.57
CA SER A 437 -13.66 22.40 4.70
C SER A 437 -12.43 23.32 4.71
N VAL A 438 -11.88 23.67 3.55
CA VAL A 438 -10.84 24.73 3.45
C VAL A 438 -11.36 26.08 3.95
N LEU A 439 -12.61 26.43 3.62
CA LEU A 439 -13.24 27.69 4.05
C LEU A 439 -13.49 27.77 5.56
N SER A 440 -13.56 26.66 6.30
CA SER A 440 -13.65 26.71 7.76
C SER A 440 -12.36 27.18 8.43
N HIS A 441 -11.23 27.16 7.70
CA HIS A 441 -9.90 27.62 8.11
C HIS A 441 -9.50 28.94 7.43
N PHE A 442 -10.50 29.71 6.96
CA PHE A 442 -10.27 30.91 6.17
C PHE A 442 -9.64 32.06 6.98
N ASP A 443 -9.77 32.03 8.31
CA ASP A 443 -9.06 32.92 9.23
C ASP A 443 -7.54 32.84 9.06
N ILE A 444 -7.01 31.63 8.90
CA ILE A 444 -5.58 31.36 8.68
C ILE A 444 -5.14 31.85 7.29
N ILE A 445 -5.95 31.57 6.27
CA ILE A 445 -5.67 31.96 4.88
C ILE A 445 -5.59 33.50 4.77
N LEU A 446 -6.45 34.22 5.48
CA LEU A 446 -6.50 35.68 5.43
C LEU A 446 -5.38 36.39 6.20
N GLN A 447 -4.57 35.70 7.01
CA GLN A 447 -3.54 36.35 7.83
C GLN A 447 -2.59 37.21 6.99
N ASN A 448 -2.13 36.68 5.84
CA ASN A 448 -1.19 37.33 4.92
C ASN A 448 -1.86 38.08 3.76
N THR A 449 -3.19 38.16 3.73
CA THR A 449 -3.93 38.83 2.64
C THR A 449 -4.08 40.33 2.93
N SER A 450 -3.72 41.19 1.97
CA SER A 450 -3.83 42.65 2.08
C SER A 450 -5.29 43.13 2.12
N GLU A 451 -6.17 42.54 1.32
CA GLU A 451 -7.60 42.90 1.21
C GLU A 451 -8.52 41.88 1.87
N LYS A 452 -8.62 41.92 3.21
CA LYS A 452 -9.40 40.94 3.99
C LYS A 452 -10.92 41.08 3.79
N LYS A 453 -11.45 42.30 3.71
CA LYS A 453 -12.90 42.57 3.62
C LYS A 453 -13.52 42.04 2.30
N PRO A 454 -12.95 42.31 1.10
CA PRO A 454 -13.49 41.77 -0.15
C PRO A 454 -13.44 40.24 -0.22
N ALA A 455 -12.36 39.63 0.29
CA ALA A 455 -12.22 38.17 0.33
C ALA A 455 -13.27 37.52 1.25
N LEU A 456 -13.53 38.10 2.43
CA LEU A 456 -14.60 37.65 3.34
C LEU A 456 -16.00 37.81 2.73
N LYS A 457 -16.26 38.93 2.05
CA LYS A 457 -17.51 39.16 1.33
C LYS A 457 -17.77 38.03 0.31
N ARG A 458 -16.76 37.72 -0.50
CA ARG A 458 -16.87 36.63 -1.50
C ARG A 458 -17.07 35.27 -0.83
N ALA A 459 -16.32 34.98 0.24
CA ALA A 459 -16.47 33.73 1.01
C ALA A 459 -17.89 33.58 1.58
N LEU A 460 -18.47 34.65 2.14
CA LEU A 460 -19.81 34.65 2.71
C LEU A 460 -20.87 34.37 1.64
N ILE A 461 -20.78 35.00 0.48
CA ILE A 461 -21.70 34.76 -0.65
C ILE A 461 -21.65 33.29 -1.08
N VAL A 462 -20.44 32.74 -1.27
CA VAL A 462 -20.24 31.34 -1.66
C VAL A 462 -20.86 30.41 -0.63
N VAL A 463 -20.52 30.57 0.66
CA VAL A 463 -21.02 29.66 1.69
C VAL A 463 -22.53 29.73 1.85
N LEU A 464 -23.13 30.92 1.77
CA LEU A 464 -24.58 31.08 1.81
C LEU A 464 -25.25 30.34 0.65
N GLN A 465 -24.71 30.42 -0.57
CA GLN A 465 -25.23 29.68 -1.71
C GLN A 465 -25.25 28.17 -1.45
N TRP A 466 -24.16 27.62 -0.89
CA TRP A 466 -24.04 26.18 -0.61
C TRP A 466 -24.85 25.71 0.61
N CYS A 467 -25.28 26.63 1.49
CA CYS A 467 -26.23 26.30 2.57
C CYS A 467 -27.63 25.91 2.06
N PHE A 468 -27.98 26.30 0.83
CA PHE A 468 -29.26 25.94 0.18
C PHE A 468 -29.17 24.69 -0.71
N ASN A 469 -28.02 24.01 -0.76
CA ASN A 469 -27.84 22.85 -1.60
C ASN A 469 -28.79 21.70 -1.22
N HIS A 470 -29.25 20.91 -2.19
CA HIS A 470 -30.16 19.78 -1.95
C HIS A 470 -29.49 18.65 -1.12
N ASN A 471 -28.17 18.49 -1.22
CA ASN A 471 -27.41 17.49 -0.48
C ASN A 471 -27.25 17.89 1.00
N PHE A 472 -27.64 16.99 1.91
CA PHE A 472 -27.57 17.23 3.36
C PHE A 472 -26.14 17.43 3.87
N SER A 473 -25.18 16.62 3.44
CA SER A 473 -23.78 16.72 3.88
C SER A 473 -23.17 18.04 3.43
N VAL A 474 -23.37 18.43 2.16
CA VAL A 474 -22.86 19.71 1.62
C VAL A 474 -23.37 20.90 2.45
N ARG A 475 -24.66 20.91 2.80
CA ARG A 475 -25.24 21.93 3.67
C ARG A 475 -24.59 21.96 5.06
N LEU A 476 -24.28 20.79 5.63
CA LEU A 476 -23.67 20.71 6.94
C LEU A 476 -22.25 21.32 6.96
N TYR A 477 -21.43 21.00 5.96
CA TYR A 477 -20.10 21.62 5.78
C TYR A 477 -20.21 23.13 5.53
N ALA A 478 -21.16 23.54 4.69
CA ALA A 478 -21.41 24.96 4.43
C ALA A 478 -21.80 25.70 5.72
N LEU A 479 -22.66 25.13 6.56
CA LEU A 479 -23.05 25.73 7.84
C LEU A 479 -21.85 25.84 8.81
N VAL A 480 -20.93 24.87 8.83
CA VAL A 480 -19.72 24.94 9.68
C VAL A 480 -18.80 26.06 9.20
N ALA A 481 -18.58 26.16 7.89
CA ALA A 481 -17.84 27.27 7.28
C ALA A 481 -18.54 28.61 7.55
N LEU A 482 -19.88 28.65 7.49
CA LEU A 482 -20.67 29.86 7.72
C LEU A 482 -20.48 30.37 9.14
N LYS A 483 -20.52 29.48 10.15
CA LYS A 483 -20.30 29.85 11.55
C LYS A 483 -18.93 30.52 11.76
N LYS A 484 -17.87 29.97 11.15
CA LYS A 484 -16.50 30.52 11.23
C LYS A 484 -16.38 31.85 10.48
N ILE A 485 -16.86 31.92 9.23
CA ILE A 485 -16.78 33.13 8.40
C ILE A 485 -17.63 34.27 8.97
N TRP A 486 -18.85 33.97 9.44
CA TRP A 486 -19.72 34.96 10.05
C TRP A 486 -19.09 35.57 11.31
N GLY A 487 -18.46 34.74 12.15
CA GLY A 487 -17.69 35.21 13.30
C GLY A 487 -16.62 36.24 12.90
N MET A 488 -15.87 35.98 11.82
CA MET A 488 -14.87 36.92 11.31
C MET A 488 -15.48 38.21 10.75
N CYS A 489 -16.58 38.12 9.99
CA CYS A 489 -17.28 39.29 9.47
C CYS A 489 -17.75 40.22 10.59
N ARG A 490 -18.17 39.66 11.73
CA ARG A 490 -18.53 40.43 12.93
C ARG A 490 -17.33 41.10 13.57
N THR A 491 -16.21 40.40 13.73
CA THR A 491 -14.97 40.96 14.30
C THR A 491 -14.39 42.08 13.43
N LEU A 492 -14.54 42.00 12.11
CA LEU A 492 -13.98 42.95 11.15
C LEU A 492 -14.97 44.03 10.68
N HIS A 493 -16.18 44.08 11.26
CA HIS A 493 -17.25 45.03 10.93
C HIS A 493 -17.48 45.18 9.42
N VAL A 494 -17.93 44.10 8.77
CA VAL A 494 -18.33 44.11 7.35
C VAL A 494 -19.81 44.54 7.25
N GLU A 495 -20.04 45.82 6.96
CA GLU A 495 -21.35 46.51 7.09
C GLU A 495 -22.42 46.11 6.04
N GLU A 496 -22.03 45.50 4.91
CA GLU A 496 -22.94 45.28 3.76
C GLU A 496 -23.98 44.16 3.97
N PHE A 497 -23.92 43.41 5.07
CA PHE A 497 -24.79 42.25 5.34
C PHE A 497 -25.73 42.42 6.54
N GLU A 498 -25.92 43.65 7.03
CA GLU A 498 -26.83 43.93 8.16
C GLU A 498 -28.25 43.38 7.93
N ALA A 499 -28.75 43.46 6.69
CA ALA A 499 -30.08 42.94 6.33
C ALA A 499 -30.20 41.40 6.42
N LEU A 500 -29.10 40.66 6.21
CA LEU A 500 -29.07 39.18 6.28
C LEU A 500 -28.65 38.66 7.66
N THR A 501 -28.13 39.52 8.54
CA THR A 501 -27.73 39.20 9.92
C THR A 501 -28.79 38.40 10.68
N PRO A 502 -30.06 38.83 10.78
CA PRO A 502 -31.07 38.08 11.53
C PRO A 502 -31.37 36.70 10.92
N VAL A 503 -31.27 36.55 9.60
CA VAL A 503 -31.50 35.29 8.91
C VAL A 503 -30.35 34.31 9.17
N ILE A 504 -29.10 34.79 9.10
CA ILE A 504 -27.90 33.99 9.37
C ILE A 504 -27.89 33.53 10.83
N GLU A 505 -28.13 34.45 11.77
CA GLU A 505 -28.13 34.14 13.20
C GLU A 505 -29.28 33.21 13.58
N SER A 506 -30.49 33.43 13.05
CA SER A 506 -31.61 32.51 13.24
C SER A 506 -31.33 31.12 12.67
N SER A 507 -30.66 31.03 11.52
CA SER A 507 -30.32 29.74 10.89
C SER A 507 -29.29 28.96 11.71
N LEU A 508 -28.26 29.64 12.21
CA LEU A 508 -27.25 29.04 13.09
C LEU A 508 -27.85 28.62 14.44
N GLN A 509 -28.68 29.49 15.04
CA GLN A 509 -29.39 29.17 16.29
C GLN A 509 -30.37 28.00 16.13
N GLN A 510 -31.06 27.91 14.98
CA GLN A 510 -31.99 26.81 14.71
C GLN A 510 -31.25 25.46 14.66
N VAL A 511 -30.07 25.41 14.04
CA VAL A 511 -29.24 24.19 13.99
C VAL A 511 -28.70 23.82 15.37
N GLU A 512 -28.30 24.81 16.19
CA GLU A 512 -27.83 24.59 17.56
C GLU A 512 -28.96 24.14 18.52
N ASN A 513 -30.18 24.64 18.31
CA ASN A 513 -31.34 24.42 19.17
C ASN A 513 -32.35 23.39 18.63
N MET A 514 -32.01 22.62 17.59
CA MET A 514 -32.88 21.58 17.04
C MET A 514 -33.22 20.50 18.09
N HIS A 515 -34.40 20.62 18.69
CA HIS A 515 -35.01 19.60 19.54
C HIS A 515 -35.86 18.67 18.65
N GLY A 516 -35.44 17.41 18.49
CA GLY A 516 -36.35 16.35 17.98
C GLY A 516 -35.96 15.58 16.71
N THR A 517 -34.87 15.90 16.01
CA THR A 517 -34.36 15.07 14.89
C THR A 517 -32.94 14.57 15.21
N GLY A 518 -32.88 13.44 15.93
CA GLY A 518 -31.68 12.94 16.59
C GLY A 518 -30.41 12.78 15.72
N ASN A 519 -30.52 12.72 14.39
CA ASN A 519 -29.35 12.55 13.50
C ASN A 519 -28.70 13.87 13.07
N ALA A 520 -29.47 14.93 12.81
CA ALA A 520 -28.91 16.17 12.27
C ALA A 520 -28.12 16.98 13.31
N ARG A 521 -28.67 17.13 14.52
CA ARG A 521 -27.96 17.80 15.63
C ARG A 521 -26.71 17.03 16.06
N ARG A 522 -26.79 15.69 16.10
CA ARG A 522 -25.61 14.83 16.38
C ARG A 522 -24.55 14.99 15.30
N ASN A 523 -24.92 14.99 14.02
CA ASN A 523 -23.96 15.18 12.93
C ASN A 523 -23.32 16.58 12.93
N TRP A 524 -24.09 17.62 13.24
CA TRP A 524 -23.57 18.99 13.42
C TRP A 524 -22.53 19.06 14.54
N GLN A 525 -22.87 18.56 15.73
CA GLN A 525 -21.95 18.54 16.87
C GLN A 525 -20.71 17.68 16.55
N ARG A 526 -20.89 16.52 15.91
CA ARG A 526 -19.79 15.64 15.50
C ARG A 526 -18.79 16.30 14.56
N ILE A 527 -19.25 17.06 13.56
CA ILE A 527 -18.33 17.79 12.66
C ILE A 527 -17.62 18.91 13.41
N GLN A 528 -18.32 19.62 14.30
CA GLN A 528 -17.70 20.67 15.12
C GLN A 528 -16.64 20.12 16.09
N ASP A 529 -16.89 18.95 16.68
CA ASP A 529 -16.00 18.27 17.62
C ASP A 529 -14.89 17.46 16.93
N HIS A 530 -14.98 17.28 15.61
CA HIS A 530 -14.01 16.51 14.84
C HIS A 530 -12.64 17.21 14.85
N PHE A 531 -11.57 16.41 15.00
CA PHE A 531 -10.22 16.93 15.24
C PHE A 531 -9.79 17.97 14.20
N PHE A 532 -10.15 17.78 12.92
CA PHE A 532 -9.77 18.67 11.82
C PHE A 532 -10.39 20.07 11.93
N PHE A 533 -11.56 20.22 12.59
CA PHE A 533 -12.26 21.50 12.73
C PHE A 533 -12.10 22.12 14.12
N ALA A 534 -11.92 21.28 15.14
CA ALA A 534 -11.87 21.68 16.55
C ALA A 534 -10.44 21.99 17.04
N THR A 535 -9.49 21.10 16.74
CA THR A 535 -8.19 21.07 17.41
C THR A 535 -7.02 21.26 16.45
N PHE A 536 -7.16 20.81 15.20
CA PHE A 536 -6.13 20.93 14.18
C PHE A 536 -5.91 22.39 13.77
N HIS A 537 -4.65 22.81 13.78
CA HIS A 537 -4.21 24.13 13.37
C HIS A 537 -3.24 24.01 12.17
N PRO A 538 -3.68 24.35 10.94
CA PRO A 538 -2.90 24.20 9.71
C PRO A 538 -1.46 24.74 9.71
N LEU A 539 -1.13 25.83 10.42
CA LEU A 539 0.24 26.34 10.51
C LEU A 539 1.06 25.76 11.67
N GLU A 540 0.51 25.74 12.89
CA GLU A 540 1.19 25.21 14.09
C GLU A 540 1.48 23.71 13.96
N ASP A 541 0.55 22.93 13.42
CA ASP A 541 0.76 21.49 13.18
C ASP A 541 1.68 21.19 11.99
N TYR A 542 2.01 22.23 11.22
CA TYR A 542 2.95 22.21 10.10
C TYR A 542 4.32 22.80 10.47
N SER A 543 4.46 23.38 11.67
CA SER A 543 5.38 24.48 12.01
C SER A 543 6.75 24.49 11.30
N LEU A 544 6.95 25.54 10.49
CA LEU A 544 8.18 25.86 9.75
C LEU A 544 8.89 27.14 10.23
N GLU A 545 8.35 27.86 11.21
CA GLU A 545 8.96 29.10 11.71
C GLU A 545 9.20 29.05 13.24
N ALA A 546 10.47 29.26 13.61
CA ALA A 546 11.02 29.48 14.96
C ALA A 546 11.03 28.36 16.03
N SER A 547 10.51 27.15 15.78
CA SER A 547 10.71 25.95 16.65
C SER A 547 10.36 24.64 15.88
N PRO A 548 10.73 23.44 16.35
CA PRO A 548 11.43 22.46 15.50
C PRO A 548 10.60 21.67 14.48
N ARG A 549 11.22 21.39 13.32
CA ARG A 549 10.64 20.68 12.15
C ARG A 549 10.34 19.18 12.37
N LEU A 550 10.63 18.65 13.56
CA LEU A 550 10.33 17.26 13.94
C LEU A 550 8.82 17.03 14.16
N LEU A 551 8.07 18.09 14.51
CA LEU A 551 6.61 18.05 14.70
C LEU A 551 5.89 17.75 13.38
N LEU A 552 6.36 18.36 12.27
CA LEU A 552 5.85 18.17 10.92
C LEU A 552 5.83 16.68 10.52
N ILE A 553 6.96 16.00 10.71
CA ILE A 553 7.10 14.58 10.36
C ILE A 553 6.14 13.73 11.20
N ALA A 554 6.06 14.01 12.51
CA ALA A 554 5.14 13.30 13.40
C ALA A 554 3.67 13.52 12.99
N THR A 555 3.28 14.73 12.62
CA THR A 555 1.89 15.02 12.22
C THR A 555 1.53 14.33 10.90
N ILE A 556 2.37 14.49 9.87
CA ILE A 556 2.13 13.96 8.52
C ILE A 556 2.10 12.43 8.50
N PHE A 557 3.06 11.78 9.15
CA PHE A 557 3.28 10.34 9.01
C PHE A 557 2.70 9.50 10.15
N TYR A 558 2.36 10.09 11.29
CA TYR A 558 1.81 9.36 12.44
C TYR A 558 0.44 9.90 12.89
N THR A 559 0.35 11.18 13.27
CA THR A 559 -0.86 11.73 13.90
C THR A 559 -2.06 11.73 12.96
N LEU A 560 -1.93 12.27 11.75
CA LEU A 560 -3.04 12.31 10.79
C LEU A 560 -3.48 10.91 10.32
N PRO A 561 -2.58 10.00 9.89
CA PRO A 561 -2.96 8.64 9.54
C PRO A 561 -3.71 7.91 10.67
N ARG A 562 -3.26 8.10 11.93
CA ARG A 562 -3.90 7.52 13.11
C ARG A 562 -5.29 8.10 13.38
N LEU A 563 -5.45 9.42 13.34
CA LEU A 563 -6.74 10.09 13.60
C LEU A 563 -7.75 9.93 12.46
N SER A 564 -7.29 9.55 11.26
CA SER A 564 -8.13 9.33 10.07
C SER A 564 -8.39 7.85 9.76
N GLU A 565 -8.15 6.96 10.73
CA GLU A 565 -8.47 5.52 10.67
C GLU A 565 -7.78 4.77 9.51
N VAL A 566 -6.61 5.25 9.08
CA VAL A 566 -5.75 4.51 8.16
C VAL A 566 -5.14 3.33 8.92
N ALA A 567 -4.94 2.20 8.25
CA ALA A 567 -4.33 1.01 8.84
C ALA A 567 -3.02 1.33 9.57
N GLU A 568 -2.80 0.68 10.71
CA GLU A 568 -1.63 0.89 11.58
C GLU A 568 -0.29 0.70 10.86
N ASP A 569 -0.27 -0.18 9.84
CA ASP A 569 0.90 -0.43 8.99
C ASP A 569 1.36 0.82 8.23
N GLU A 570 0.52 1.84 8.08
CA GLU A 570 0.89 3.11 7.44
C GLU A 570 1.52 4.12 8.42
N TRP A 571 1.35 3.92 9.73
CA TRP A 571 1.79 4.88 10.75
C TRP A 571 3.31 4.80 10.93
N VAL A 572 4.02 5.87 10.59
CA VAL A 572 5.48 5.95 10.77
C VAL A 572 5.77 6.85 11.97
N SER A 573 6.10 6.23 13.10
CA SER A 573 6.42 6.97 14.32
C SER A 573 7.76 7.70 14.21
N LEU A 574 7.95 8.73 15.03
CA LEU A 574 9.19 9.47 15.10
C LEU A 574 10.40 8.59 15.50
N SER A 575 10.17 7.59 16.37
CA SER A 575 11.22 6.65 16.78
C SER A 575 11.83 5.89 15.60
N LYS A 576 11.07 5.63 14.53
CA LYS A 576 11.60 5.02 13.31
C LYS A 576 12.52 5.98 12.56
N PHE A 577 12.20 7.28 12.53
CA PHE A 577 13.08 8.30 11.95
C PHE A 577 14.39 8.46 12.74
N GLU A 578 14.36 8.25 14.07
CA GLU A 578 15.54 8.30 14.93
C GLU A 578 16.38 7.02 14.82
N ARG A 579 15.75 5.84 14.76
CA ARG A 579 16.41 4.52 14.64
C ARG A 579 17.27 4.43 13.37
N PHE A 580 16.81 4.97 12.25
CA PHE A 580 17.52 4.85 10.97
C PHE A 580 18.58 5.92 10.81
N THR A 581 19.81 5.65 11.24
CA THR A 581 20.89 6.64 11.31
C THR A 581 21.68 6.84 10.01
N ASP A 582 21.47 6.00 9.00
CA ASP A 582 22.24 6.01 7.74
C ASP A 582 22.21 7.36 7.02
N ILE A 583 21.07 8.05 7.12
CA ILE A 583 20.88 9.42 6.63
C ILE A 583 20.45 10.26 7.83
N PRO A 584 21.27 11.23 8.29
CA PRO A 584 20.85 12.15 9.34
C PRO A 584 19.80 13.12 8.81
N LEU A 585 18.88 13.52 9.69
CA LEU A 585 17.99 14.65 9.41
C LEU A 585 18.79 15.96 9.46
N PRO A 586 18.49 16.96 8.61
CA PRO A 586 19.14 18.27 8.66
C PRO A 586 18.99 18.90 10.05
N THR A 587 19.96 19.72 10.49
CA THR A 587 20.00 20.32 11.84
C THR A 587 18.72 21.08 12.22
N ALA A 588 18.02 21.65 11.23
CA ALA A 588 16.73 22.31 11.41
C ALA A 588 15.60 21.38 11.92
N PHE A 589 15.78 20.07 11.86
CA PHE A 589 14.85 19.06 12.36
C PHE A 589 15.23 18.50 13.74
N GLN A 590 16.39 18.81 14.33
CA GLN A 590 16.94 18.04 15.47
C GLN A 590 16.43 18.42 16.88
N GLN A 591 15.73 19.53 17.07
CA GLN A 591 15.25 19.90 18.42
C GLN A 591 13.82 19.39 18.67
N TYR A 592 13.45 19.11 19.91
CA TYR A 592 12.11 18.66 20.28
C TYR A 592 11.48 19.68 21.23
N ARG A 593 10.33 20.25 20.86
CA ARG A 593 9.45 20.95 21.80
C ARG A 593 8.01 20.55 21.55
N SER A 594 7.39 20.05 22.62
CA SER A 594 6.02 19.57 22.65
C SER A 594 5.03 20.72 22.77
N ARG A 595 4.23 20.92 21.73
CA ARG A 595 2.79 21.15 21.87
C ARG A 595 2.12 20.41 20.74
N THR A 596 1.17 19.53 21.07
CA THR A 596 0.07 19.17 20.17
C THR A 596 -0.96 18.41 20.98
N GLU A 597 -2.07 19.07 21.29
CA GLU A 597 -3.26 18.44 21.87
C GLU A 597 -3.74 17.26 21.00
N LEU A 598 -3.49 17.32 19.68
CA LEU A 598 -3.76 16.25 18.70
C LEU A 598 -3.12 14.89 19.03
N ARG A 599 -1.95 14.85 19.68
CA ARG A 599 -1.29 13.58 20.02
C ARG A 599 -2.07 12.79 21.05
N HIS A 600 -2.81 13.48 21.92
CA HIS A 600 -3.59 12.87 23.00
C HIS A 600 -5.01 12.50 22.57
N LEU A 601 -5.47 12.98 21.42
CA LEU A 601 -6.77 12.62 20.86
C LEU A 601 -6.77 11.15 20.43
N LYS A 602 -7.91 10.48 20.66
CA LYS A 602 -8.20 9.16 20.09
C LYS A 602 -8.91 9.35 18.74
N PRO A 603 -8.81 8.38 17.82
CA PRO A 603 -9.66 8.38 16.62
C PRO A 603 -11.13 8.52 17.07
N SER A 604 -11.81 9.53 16.56
CA SER A 604 -13.25 9.69 16.76
C SER A 604 -13.98 8.97 15.64
N ASP A 605 -15.19 8.44 15.92
CA ASP A 605 -16.02 7.63 15.00
C ASP A 605 -16.50 8.35 13.72
N TRP A 606 -15.86 9.46 13.34
CA TRP A 606 -16.17 10.21 12.12
C TRP A 606 -14.92 10.32 11.24
N SER A 607 -14.67 9.30 10.42
CA SER A 607 -14.03 9.52 9.13
C SER A 607 -15.01 10.33 8.25
N GLN A 608 -14.53 11.26 7.42
CA GLN A 608 -15.31 11.80 6.29
C GLN A 608 -15.71 10.62 5.37
N GLN A 609 -16.75 9.89 5.75
CA GLN A 609 -17.39 8.87 4.96
C GLN A 609 -18.28 9.59 3.93
N ASP A 610 -17.64 10.18 2.93
CA ASP A 610 -18.20 10.06 1.58
C ASP A 610 -17.99 8.60 1.20
N MET A 611 -18.90 7.73 1.66
CA MET A 611 -18.98 6.37 1.18
C MET A 611 -19.39 6.42 -0.29
N GLY A 612 -18.36 6.51 -1.15
CA GLY A 612 -18.33 5.64 -2.31
C GLY A 612 -18.47 4.21 -1.80
N SER A 613 -19.56 3.54 -2.17
CA SER A 613 -19.96 2.24 -1.66
C SER A 613 -18.81 1.23 -1.62
N ASN A 614 -18.94 0.32 -0.64
CA ASN A 614 -18.24 -0.96 -0.49
C ASN A 614 -17.07 -0.97 0.50
N SER A 615 -17.40 -0.89 1.80
CA SER A 615 -16.88 -1.86 2.77
C SER A 615 -18.03 -2.77 3.18
N ALA A 616 -17.73 -4.06 3.31
CA ALA A 616 -18.67 -5.10 3.66
C ALA A 616 -19.09 -4.99 5.15
N GLU A 617 -19.98 -4.03 5.44
CA GLU A 617 -20.95 -4.12 6.53
C GLU A 617 -22.28 -3.58 5.97
N ALA A 618 -23.23 -4.49 5.80
CA ALA A 618 -24.56 -4.15 5.31
C ALA A 618 -25.40 -3.61 6.46
N ASP A 619 -25.50 -2.29 6.66
CA ASP A 619 -26.84 -1.69 6.65
C ASP A 619 -26.83 -0.15 6.70
N SER A 620 -27.61 0.40 5.76
CA SER A 620 -28.18 1.75 5.70
C SER A 620 -27.23 2.93 5.41
N GLN A 621 -26.95 3.19 4.13
CA GLN A 621 -27.66 4.23 3.37
C GLN A 621 -27.13 4.39 1.93
N THR A 622 -28.09 4.59 1.03
CA THR A 622 -28.08 4.70 -0.43
C THR A 622 -27.08 5.69 -1.04
N GLU A 623 -26.19 5.19 -1.91
CA GLU A 623 -25.66 5.93 -3.06
C GLU A 623 -26.77 6.17 -4.10
N TRP A 624 -26.80 7.36 -4.69
CA TRP A 624 -27.78 7.74 -5.71
C TRP A 624 -27.12 7.77 -7.10
N THR A 625 -27.37 6.73 -7.88
CA THR A 625 -27.32 6.76 -9.35
C THR A 625 -28.57 6.09 -9.88
N ASP A 626 -29.37 6.84 -10.64
CA ASP A 626 -30.56 6.47 -11.40
C ASP A 626 -31.27 5.17 -11.02
N VAL A 627 -32.29 5.27 -10.15
CA VAL A 627 -33.26 4.19 -9.98
C VAL A 627 -34.68 4.73 -9.91
N GLN A 628 -35.51 4.19 -10.82
CA GLN A 628 -36.96 4.21 -10.80
C GLN A 628 -37.51 3.92 -9.39
N LYS A 629 -38.15 4.92 -8.78
CA LYS A 629 -38.68 4.83 -7.40
C LYS A 629 -39.89 3.89 -7.35
N LYS A 630 -39.76 2.75 -6.66
CA LYS A 630 -40.94 2.11 -6.04
C LYS A 630 -41.40 3.04 -4.90
N ILE A 631 -42.58 3.60 -5.06
CA ILE A 631 -43.22 4.52 -4.10
C ILE A 631 -43.47 3.76 -2.79
N ILE A 632 -42.93 4.26 -1.68
CA ILE A 632 -43.33 3.86 -0.32
C ILE A 632 -44.23 4.97 0.21
N PRO A 633 -45.49 4.70 0.61
CA PRO A 633 -46.35 5.72 1.20
C PRO A 633 -45.77 6.24 2.53
N TRP A 634 -45.80 7.55 2.72
CA TRP A 634 -45.39 8.23 3.95
C TRP A 634 -46.05 7.61 5.19
N LYS A 635 -45.26 7.26 6.22
CA LYS A 635 -45.79 6.92 7.55
C LYS A 635 -46.38 8.18 8.18
N ASN A 636 -47.71 8.23 8.30
CA ASN A 636 -48.37 9.14 9.23
C ASN A 636 -48.10 8.69 10.66
N SER A 637 -47.48 9.57 11.43
CA SER A 637 -47.25 9.44 12.86
C SER A 637 -48.58 9.42 13.62
N THR A 638 -48.91 8.31 14.25
CA THR A 638 -49.80 8.29 15.43
C THR A 638 -49.12 7.44 16.51
N PRO A 639 -49.06 7.91 17.77
CA PRO A 639 -48.47 7.15 18.86
C PRO A 639 -49.54 6.28 19.52
N SER A 640 -49.30 4.98 19.74
CA SER A 640 -50.01 4.20 20.78
C SER A 640 -49.48 2.78 20.93
N LEU A 641 -48.88 2.56 22.10
CA LEU A 641 -49.02 1.47 23.09
C LEU A 641 -49.70 0.09 22.81
N ASP A 642 -50.20 -0.27 21.63
CA ASP A 642 -50.98 -1.53 21.45
C ASP A 642 -50.29 -2.56 20.52
N LEU A 643 -49.08 -3.03 20.87
CA LEU A 643 -48.25 -3.84 19.97
C LEU A 643 -48.12 -5.35 20.28
N GLU A 644 -48.97 -5.93 21.12
CA GLU A 644 -48.92 -7.39 21.40
C GLU A 644 -49.98 -8.23 20.64
N MET A 645 -51.04 -7.64 20.09
CA MET A 645 -52.16 -8.41 19.50
C MET A 645 -52.28 -8.40 17.97
N VAL A 646 -51.32 -7.87 17.20
CA VAL A 646 -51.54 -7.58 15.75
C VAL A 646 -50.51 -8.24 14.80
N PHE A 647 -49.88 -9.35 15.18
CA PHE A 647 -48.91 -10.04 14.30
C PHE A 647 -49.56 -10.79 13.12
N GLN A 648 -50.77 -11.33 13.28
CA GLN A 648 -51.42 -12.12 12.21
C GLN A 648 -52.20 -11.28 11.19
N ASP A 649 -52.51 -10.02 11.49
CA ASP A 649 -53.51 -9.24 10.74
C ASP A 649 -52.92 -8.21 9.75
N ARG A 650 -51.58 -8.04 9.72
CA ARG A 650 -50.90 -7.08 8.82
C ARG A 650 -50.67 -7.62 7.40
N ALA A 651 -50.44 -8.93 7.24
CA ALA A 651 -50.29 -9.56 5.93
C ALA A 651 -51.60 -9.61 5.13
N ALA A 652 -52.75 -9.68 5.81
CA ALA A 652 -54.07 -9.74 5.17
C ALA A 652 -54.54 -8.39 4.59
N LYS A 653 -53.95 -7.25 5.02
CA LYS A 653 -54.42 -5.89 4.68
C LYS A 653 -53.79 -5.27 3.43
N LEU A 654 -52.74 -5.87 2.88
CA LEU A 654 -52.10 -5.43 1.64
C LEU A 654 -52.33 -6.49 0.57
N GLY A 655 -53.40 -6.34 -0.22
CA GLY A 655 -53.73 -7.26 -1.30
C GLY A 655 -52.51 -7.56 -2.19
N LYS A 656 -51.93 -8.76 -2.04
CA LYS A 656 -50.79 -9.26 -2.80
C LYS A 656 -51.18 -10.60 -3.43
N SER A 657 -50.71 -10.80 -4.66
CA SER A 657 -50.90 -12.00 -5.49
C SER A 657 -50.66 -13.32 -4.73
N ASN A 658 -51.58 -14.28 -4.91
CA ASN A 658 -51.58 -15.64 -4.36
C ASN A 658 -50.43 -16.52 -4.92
N SER A 659 -49.16 -16.18 -4.68
CA SER A 659 -48.07 -17.13 -4.96
C SER A 659 -48.29 -18.39 -4.11
N ARG A 660 -48.21 -19.56 -4.73
CA ARG A 660 -48.35 -20.87 -4.07
C ARG A 660 -46.99 -21.53 -3.83
N LEU A 661 -45.93 -20.73 -3.69
CA LEU A 661 -44.58 -21.22 -3.40
C LEU A 661 -44.37 -21.34 -1.88
N ILE A 662 -43.97 -22.52 -1.41
CA ILE A 662 -43.49 -22.72 -0.03
C ILE A 662 -41.99 -22.97 -0.07
N VAL A 663 -41.24 -22.32 0.80
CA VAL A 663 -39.79 -22.56 0.96
C VAL A 663 -39.56 -23.21 2.31
N VAL A 664 -38.87 -24.36 2.33
CA VAL A 664 -38.58 -25.13 3.55
C VAL A 664 -37.09 -25.10 3.82
N ALA A 665 -36.74 -24.42 4.91
CA ALA A 665 -35.38 -24.20 5.39
C ALA A 665 -35.13 -24.87 6.76
N SER A 666 -35.95 -25.85 7.14
CA SER A 666 -35.84 -26.54 8.43
C SER A 666 -34.54 -27.31 8.64
N LEU A 667 -33.80 -27.63 7.57
CA LEU A 667 -32.51 -28.32 7.63
C LEU A 667 -31.31 -27.36 7.72
N ILE A 668 -31.53 -26.04 7.61
CA ILE A 668 -30.48 -25.01 7.57
C ILE A 668 -30.19 -24.53 8.99
N ASP A 669 -28.92 -24.57 9.39
CA ASP A 669 -28.52 -24.23 10.77
C ASP A 669 -28.05 -22.78 10.92
N LYS A 670 -27.46 -22.17 9.87
CA LYS A 670 -26.84 -20.84 9.99
C LYS A 670 -27.89 -19.73 9.98
N PRO A 671 -27.97 -18.87 11.02
CA PRO A 671 -28.91 -17.76 11.08
C PRO A 671 -28.75 -16.77 9.92
N THR A 672 -27.54 -16.64 9.38
CA THR A 672 -27.27 -15.76 8.24
C THR A 672 -27.92 -16.26 6.94
N ASN A 673 -27.89 -17.56 6.68
CA ASN A 673 -28.58 -18.15 5.53
C ASN A 673 -30.09 -18.05 5.68
N LEU A 674 -30.61 -18.29 6.89
CA LEU A 674 -32.03 -18.14 7.22
C LEU A 674 -32.51 -16.68 7.04
N GLY A 675 -31.75 -15.71 7.52
CA GLY A 675 -32.07 -14.28 7.39
C GLY A 675 -32.09 -13.82 5.93
N GLY A 676 -31.07 -14.19 5.16
CA GLY A 676 -31.01 -13.90 3.73
C GLY A 676 -32.15 -14.55 2.94
N LEU A 677 -32.49 -15.80 3.26
CA LEU A 677 -33.59 -16.51 2.61
C LEU A 677 -34.97 -15.95 2.98
N CYS A 678 -35.15 -15.49 4.23
CA CYS A 678 -36.35 -14.78 4.67
C CYS A 678 -36.57 -13.51 3.85
N ARG A 679 -35.52 -12.70 3.65
CA ARG A 679 -35.58 -11.50 2.82
C ARG A 679 -35.93 -11.82 1.37
N THR A 680 -35.24 -12.78 0.76
CA THR A 680 -35.52 -13.20 -0.62
C THR A 680 -36.95 -13.73 -0.79
N SER A 681 -37.42 -14.54 0.16
CA SER A 681 -38.76 -15.12 0.14
C SER A 681 -39.86 -14.06 0.25
N GLU A 682 -39.67 -13.01 1.08
CA GLU A 682 -40.60 -11.88 1.14
C GLU A 682 -40.63 -11.10 -0.17
N ILE A 683 -39.45 -10.78 -0.74
CA ILE A 683 -39.32 -9.96 -1.96
C ILE A 683 -40.02 -10.62 -3.15
N PHE A 684 -39.86 -11.93 -3.31
CA PHE A 684 -40.53 -12.70 -4.36
C PHE A 684 -41.93 -13.18 -3.98
N GLY A 685 -42.42 -12.83 -2.79
CA GLY A 685 -43.77 -13.12 -2.34
C GLY A 685 -44.05 -14.61 -2.17
N ALA A 686 -43.13 -15.39 -1.60
CA ALA A 686 -43.41 -16.76 -1.19
C ALA A 686 -44.59 -16.80 -0.20
N SER A 687 -45.39 -17.87 -0.24
CA SER A 687 -46.55 -18.03 0.64
C SER A 687 -46.17 -18.23 2.10
N ALA A 688 -45.07 -18.95 2.35
CA ALA A 688 -44.50 -19.15 3.67
C ALA A 688 -43.03 -19.57 3.56
N LEU A 689 -42.25 -19.21 4.59
CA LEU A 689 -40.94 -19.79 4.85
C LEU A 689 -41.02 -20.66 6.11
N VAL A 690 -40.68 -21.93 5.96
CA VAL A 690 -40.69 -22.92 7.04
C VAL A 690 -39.28 -23.04 7.61
N VAL A 691 -39.15 -22.94 8.94
CA VAL A 691 -37.88 -22.97 9.67
C VAL A 691 -37.87 -24.04 10.75
N GLY A 692 -36.69 -24.51 11.14
CA GLY A 692 -36.55 -25.56 12.16
C GLY A 692 -36.88 -25.09 13.58
N SER A 693 -36.74 -23.78 13.84
CA SER A 693 -37.04 -23.13 15.12
C SER A 693 -37.35 -21.65 14.89
N LEU A 694 -38.41 -21.11 15.48
CA LEU A 694 -38.70 -19.67 15.44
C LEU A 694 -37.74 -18.85 16.31
N HIS A 695 -36.93 -19.49 17.15
CA HIS A 695 -35.92 -18.80 17.95
C HIS A 695 -34.90 -18.06 17.07
N TYR A 696 -34.64 -18.54 15.85
CA TYR A 696 -33.74 -17.87 14.90
C TYR A 696 -34.15 -16.42 14.57
N ILE A 697 -35.45 -16.08 14.68
CA ILE A 697 -35.94 -14.72 14.42
C ILE A 697 -35.40 -13.71 15.45
N GLN A 698 -35.05 -14.18 16.65
CA GLN A 698 -34.47 -13.35 17.71
C GLN A 698 -32.95 -13.22 17.59
N ASP A 699 -32.32 -13.97 16.70
CA ASP A 699 -30.88 -13.93 16.48
C ASP A 699 -30.48 -12.63 15.76
N LYS A 700 -29.44 -11.95 16.27
CA LYS A 700 -28.98 -10.67 15.71
C LYS A 700 -28.47 -10.81 14.28
N GLN A 701 -27.83 -11.92 13.94
CA GLN A 701 -27.32 -12.18 12.59
C GLN A 701 -28.47 -12.45 11.61
N PHE A 702 -29.55 -13.10 12.06
CA PHE A 702 -30.76 -13.24 11.26
C PHE A 702 -31.40 -11.87 10.98
N GLN A 703 -31.64 -11.06 12.02
CA GLN A 703 -32.31 -9.75 11.92
C GLN A 703 -31.54 -8.77 11.02
N HIS A 704 -30.20 -8.80 11.11
CA HIS A 704 -29.33 -7.98 10.27
C HIS A 704 -29.49 -8.29 8.79
N LEU A 705 -29.78 -9.54 8.41
CA LEU A 705 -29.91 -9.94 7.02
C LEU A 705 -31.36 -9.94 6.52
N SER A 706 -32.34 -10.20 7.40
CA SER A 706 -33.76 -10.19 7.05
C SER A 706 -34.30 -8.78 6.82
N VAL A 707 -33.72 -7.76 7.48
CA VAL A 707 -34.12 -6.34 7.36
C VAL A 707 -35.63 -6.15 7.55
N SER A 708 -36.17 -6.75 8.62
CA SER A 708 -37.60 -6.75 8.97
C SER A 708 -38.53 -7.55 8.04
N ALA A 709 -38.01 -8.34 7.08
CA ALA A 709 -38.83 -9.20 6.21
C ALA A 709 -39.68 -10.22 6.98
N GLU A 710 -39.21 -10.68 8.14
CA GLU A 710 -39.93 -11.58 9.05
C GLU A 710 -41.27 -11.02 9.55
N GLN A 711 -41.46 -9.70 9.47
CA GLN A 711 -42.72 -9.04 9.86
C GLN A 711 -43.79 -9.12 8.76
N TRP A 712 -43.40 -9.45 7.53
CA TRP A 712 -44.24 -9.40 6.33
C TRP A 712 -44.41 -10.76 5.65
N LEU A 713 -43.52 -11.71 5.93
CA LEU A 713 -43.57 -13.08 5.42
C LEU A 713 -44.09 -14.04 6.49
N PRO A 714 -45.08 -14.90 6.20
CA PRO A 714 -45.51 -15.95 7.12
C PRO A 714 -44.36 -16.94 7.42
N LEU A 715 -43.99 -17.05 8.69
CA LEU A 715 -42.98 -18.00 9.18
C LEU A 715 -43.67 -19.14 9.94
N VAL A 716 -43.32 -20.38 9.59
CA VAL A 716 -43.88 -21.60 10.20
C VAL A 716 -42.76 -22.43 10.81
N GLU A 717 -42.91 -22.82 12.07
CA GLU A 717 -41.97 -23.76 12.71
C GLU A 717 -42.32 -25.19 12.32
N VAL A 718 -41.38 -25.91 11.69
CA VAL A 718 -41.44 -27.37 11.53
C VAL A 718 -40.06 -27.92 11.82
N LYS A 719 -39.94 -28.66 12.92
CA LYS A 719 -38.67 -29.27 13.32
C LYS A 719 -38.26 -30.36 12.32
N PRO A 720 -36.95 -30.66 12.16
CA PRO A 720 -36.50 -31.72 11.26
C PRO A 720 -37.20 -33.07 11.47
N SER A 721 -37.53 -33.42 12.72
CA SER A 721 -38.26 -34.66 13.06
C SER A 721 -39.70 -34.71 12.53
N GLN A 722 -40.30 -33.56 12.23
CA GLN A 722 -41.69 -33.42 11.77
C GLN A 722 -41.77 -33.18 10.25
N LEU A 723 -40.62 -33.10 9.56
CA LEU A 723 -40.58 -32.78 8.13
C LEU A 723 -41.31 -33.83 7.29
N VAL A 724 -41.16 -35.12 7.59
CA VAL A 724 -41.81 -36.19 6.82
C VAL A 724 -43.33 -36.01 6.80
N ASP A 725 -43.93 -35.82 7.97
CA ASP A 725 -45.38 -35.62 8.12
C ASP A 725 -45.83 -34.34 7.41
N TYR A 726 -45.06 -33.26 7.55
CA TYR A 726 -45.36 -31.98 6.90
C TYR A 726 -45.31 -32.08 5.37
N LEU A 727 -44.28 -32.74 4.81
CA LEU A 727 -44.13 -32.93 3.37
C LEU A 727 -45.28 -33.79 2.81
N GLN A 728 -45.66 -34.87 3.51
CA GLN A 728 -46.79 -35.71 3.12
C GLN A 728 -48.11 -34.93 3.15
N GLN A 729 -48.33 -34.13 4.20
CA GLN A 729 -49.49 -33.24 4.27
C GLN A 729 -49.52 -32.29 3.06
N LYS A 730 -48.41 -31.63 2.73
CA LYS A 730 -48.36 -30.71 1.59
C LYS A 730 -48.56 -31.42 0.24
N LYS A 731 -48.12 -32.68 0.09
CA LYS A 731 -48.50 -33.51 -1.08
C LYS A 731 -50.01 -33.71 -1.17
N THR A 732 -50.69 -34.03 -0.06
CA THR A 732 -52.16 -34.18 -0.06
C THR A 732 -52.89 -32.87 -0.38
N GLU A 733 -52.30 -31.72 -0.04
CA GLU A 733 -52.78 -30.39 -0.42
C GLU A 733 -52.47 -30.02 -1.89
N GLY A 734 -51.83 -30.91 -2.63
CA GLY A 734 -51.52 -30.79 -4.06
C GLY A 734 -50.23 -30.05 -4.37
N TYR A 735 -49.28 -29.97 -3.43
CA TYR A 735 -47.95 -29.45 -3.70
C TYR A 735 -47.03 -30.52 -4.28
N THR A 736 -46.22 -30.11 -5.25
CA THR A 736 -45.06 -30.89 -5.69
C THR A 736 -43.88 -30.60 -4.77
N ILE A 737 -43.33 -31.65 -4.17
CA ILE A 737 -42.21 -31.57 -3.24
C ILE A 737 -40.91 -31.66 -4.04
N ILE A 738 -40.20 -30.54 -4.12
CA ILE A 738 -39.01 -30.35 -4.93
C ILE A 738 -37.81 -30.25 -4.00
N GLY A 739 -36.92 -31.24 -4.02
CA GLY A 739 -35.64 -31.14 -3.34
C GLY A 739 -34.66 -30.31 -4.15
N VAL A 740 -34.01 -29.36 -3.50
CA VAL A 740 -32.97 -28.52 -4.10
C VAL A 740 -31.62 -29.16 -3.78
N GLU A 741 -31.22 -30.13 -4.60
CA GLU A 741 -30.07 -30.97 -4.29
C GLU A 741 -29.41 -31.55 -5.55
N GLN A 742 -28.10 -31.73 -5.48
CA GLN A 742 -27.29 -32.36 -6.52
C GLN A 742 -27.35 -33.88 -6.37
N THR A 743 -28.06 -34.55 -7.28
CA THR A 743 -28.21 -36.01 -7.28
C THR A 743 -28.11 -36.55 -8.70
N ALA A 744 -27.73 -37.81 -8.87
CA ALA A 744 -27.65 -38.44 -10.19
C ALA A 744 -28.99 -38.49 -10.96
N LYS A 745 -30.11 -38.24 -10.28
CA LYS A 745 -31.47 -38.20 -10.87
C LYS A 745 -32.08 -36.80 -10.81
N SER A 746 -31.30 -35.77 -10.50
CA SER A 746 -31.78 -34.40 -10.46
C SER A 746 -32.06 -33.90 -11.88
N PHE A 747 -33.11 -33.10 -12.03
CA PHE A 747 -33.38 -32.35 -13.25
C PHE A 747 -32.59 -31.05 -13.24
N ASP A 748 -32.07 -30.66 -14.40
CA ASP A 748 -31.42 -29.36 -14.57
C ASP A 748 -32.44 -28.23 -14.42
N LEU A 749 -32.13 -27.24 -13.56
CA LEU A 749 -32.99 -26.08 -13.32
C LEU A 749 -33.34 -25.33 -14.61
N THR A 750 -32.45 -25.30 -15.60
CA THR A 750 -32.66 -24.60 -16.87
C THR A 750 -33.74 -25.23 -17.74
N GLU A 751 -34.01 -26.53 -17.55
CA GLU A 751 -35.01 -27.30 -18.29
C GLU A 751 -36.27 -27.58 -17.46
N TYR A 752 -36.20 -27.37 -16.14
CA TYR A 752 -37.28 -27.70 -15.24
C TYR A 752 -38.43 -26.68 -15.26
N CYS A 753 -39.64 -27.16 -15.54
CA CYS A 753 -40.86 -26.35 -15.50
C CYS A 753 -41.54 -26.48 -14.12
N PHE A 754 -41.57 -25.39 -13.35
CA PHE A 754 -42.18 -25.39 -12.03
C PHE A 754 -43.72 -25.49 -12.08
N PRO A 755 -44.32 -26.41 -11.30
CA PRO A 755 -45.75 -26.42 -11.01
C PRO A 755 -46.18 -25.16 -10.25
N GLU A 756 -47.46 -24.79 -10.32
CA GLU A 756 -47.99 -23.64 -9.57
C GLU A 756 -47.85 -23.86 -8.05
N LYS A 757 -48.24 -25.03 -7.53
CA LYS A 757 -48.02 -25.40 -6.13
C LYS A 757 -46.67 -26.10 -5.97
N SER A 758 -45.62 -25.30 -5.80
CA SER A 758 -44.26 -25.79 -5.59
C SER A 758 -43.84 -25.65 -4.13
N LEU A 759 -43.25 -26.70 -3.56
CA LEU A 759 -42.58 -26.65 -2.26
C LEU A 759 -41.11 -26.98 -2.44
N LEU A 760 -40.24 -26.03 -2.10
CA LEU A 760 -38.78 -26.18 -2.20
C LEU A 760 -38.21 -26.64 -0.86
N LEU A 761 -37.62 -27.83 -0.81
CA LEU A 761 -36.86 -28.30 0.35
C LEU A 761 -35.37 -28.06 0.13
N LEU A 762 -34.78 -27.20 0.96
CA LEU A 762 -33.35 -26.91 0.95
C LEU A 762 -32.59 -27.80 1.94
N GLY A 763 -31.42 -28.28 1.53
CA GLY A 763 -30.55 -29.14 2.34
C GLY A 763 -29.77 -28.38 3.42
N ASN A 764 -29.19 -29.15 4.35
CA ASN A 764 -28.22 -28.63 5.32
C ASN A 764 -26.93 -28.20 4.61
N GLU A 765 -26.23 -27.19 5.12
CA GLU A 765 -25.02 -26.66 4.50
C GLU A 765 -23.87 -27.67 4.34
N HIS A 766 -23.85 -28.70 5.20
CA HIS A 766 -22.81 -29.72 5.20
C HIS A 766 -23.31 -31.06 4.68
N GLU A 767 -24.50 -31.47 5.12
CA GLU A 767 -25.03 -32.82 4.86
C GLU A 767 -26.02 -32.87 3.68
N GLY A 768 -26.44 -31.72 3.15
CA GLY A 768 -27.46 -31.66 2.10
C GLY A 768 -28.83 -32.15 2.59
N ILE A 769 -29.62 -32.72 1.68
CA ILE A 769 -30.90 -33.36 2.04
C ILE A 769 -30.62 -34.83 2.46
N PRO A 770 -30.99 -35.24 3.69
CA PRO A 770 -30.72 -36.59 4.17
C PRO A 770 -31.54 -37.63 3.40
N ALA A 771 -30.98 -38.84 3.24
CA ALA A 771 -31.55 -39.89 2.39
C ALA A 771 -32.99 -40.27 2.75
N ASN A 772 -33.34 -40.25 4.05
CA ASN A 772 -34.71 -40.51 4.50
C ASN A 772 -35.72 -39.50 3.95
N LEU A 773 -35.32 -38.24 3.72
CA LEU A 773 -36.18 -37.21 3.11
C LEU A 773 -36.18 -37.28 1.59
N ILE A 774 -35.08 -37.72 0.95
CA ILE A 774 -35.02 -37.89 -0.51
C ILE A 774 -36.11 -38.82 -1.04
N HIS A 775 -36.44 -39.89 -0.30
CA HIS A 775 -37.53 -40.81 -0.68
C HIS A 775 -38.93 -40.17 -0.66
N HIS A 776 -39.09 -39.03 0.01
CA HIS A 776 -40.35 -38.29 0.07
C HIS A 776 -40.42 -37.13 -0.93
N LEU A 777 -39.37 -36.87 -1.72
CA LEU A 777 -39.39 -35.88 -2.77
C LEU A 777 -40.14 -36.41 -3.99
N ASP A 778 -40.89 -35.56 -4.69
CA ASP A 778 -41.44 -35.90 -6.00
C ASP A 778 -40.36 -35.79 -7.09
N VAL A 779 -39.44 -34.84 -6.90
CA VAL A 779 -38.34 -34.56 -7.82
C VAL A 779 -37.19 -33.87 -7.09
N CYS A 780 -35.96 -34.06 -7.59
CA CYS A 780 -34.82 -33.23 -7.24
C CYS A 780 -34.48 -32.30 -8.42
N VAL A 781 -34.18 -31.05 -8.14
CA VAL A 781 -33.75 -30.07 -9.13
C VAL A 781 -32.37 -29.55 -8.72
N GLU A 782 -31.43 -29.55 -9.66
CA GLU A 782 -30.08 -29.07 -9.45
C GLU A 782 -29.75 -27.87 -10.33
N ILE A 783 -28.85 -27.02 -9.83
CA ILE A 783 -28.34 -25.86 -10.58
C ILE A 783 -27.06 -26.31 -11.30
N PRO A 784 -26.96 -26.18 -12.63
CA PRO A 784 -25.75 -26.57 -13.36
C PRO A 784 -24.57 -25.68 -12.96
N GLN A 785 -23.39 -26.31 -12.80
CA GLN A 785 -22.16 -25.64 -12.35
C GLN A 785 -21.03 -25.83 -13.37
N GLN A 786 -20.20 -24.80 -13.55
CA GLN A 786 -19.06 -24.82 -14.49
C GLN A 786 -17.70 -24.75 -13.79
N GLY A 787 -17.68 -24.39 -12.50
CA GLY A 787 -16.47 -24.19 -11.71
C GLY A 787 -15.97 -25.46 -11.01
N ILE A 788 -14.90 -25.31 -10.22
CA ILE A 788 -14.24 -26.41 -9.49
C ILE A 788 -14.83 -26.58 -8.07
N ILE A 789 -15.47 -25.54 -7.52
CA ILE A 789 -16.06 -25.59 -6.17
C ILE A 789 -17.30 -26.49 -6.17
N ARG A 790 -17.41 -27.34 -5.14
CA ARG A 790 -18.36 -28.45 -5.07
C ARG A 790 -19.83 -28.04 -5.12
N SER A 791 -20.21 -26.93 -4.47
CA SER A 791 -21.60 -26.48 -4.38
C SER A 791 -21.72 -24.98 -4.10
N LEU A 792 -22.89 -24.43 -4.42
CA LEU A 792 -23.27 -23.06 -4.07
C LEU A 792 -23.69 -22.95 -2.59
N ASN A 793 -23.68 -21.73 -2.05
CA ASN A 793 -24.29 -21.46 -0.75
C ASN A 793 -25.80 -21.73 -0.80
N VAL A 794 -26.35 -22.38 0.22
CA VAL A 794 -27.77 -22.81 0.27
C VAL A 794 -28.78 -21.65 0.10
N HIS A 795 -28.53 -20.46 0.65
CA HIS A 795 -29.45 -19.32 0.45
C HIS A 795 -29.41 -18.84 -1.00
N VAL A 796 -28.24 -18.91 -1.66
CA VAL A 796 -28.07 -18.53 -3.07
C VAL A 796 -28.77 -19.53 -3.96
N SER A 797 -28.62 -20.83 -3.66
CA SER A 797 -29.36 -21.90 -4.34
C SER A 797 -30.87 -21.69 -4.22
N GLY A 798 -31.37 -21.44 -3.01
CA GLY A 798 -32.78 -21.12 -2.77
C GLY A 798 -33.22 -19.89 -3.56
N ALA A 799 -32.43 -18.81 -3.57
CA ALA A 799 -32.76 -17.60 -4.29
C ALA A 799 -32.88 -17.80 -5.81
N LEU A 800 -32.01 -18.61 -6.42
CA LEU A 800 -32.06 -18.91 -7.85
C LEU A 800 -33.34 -19.69 -8.22
N LEU A 801 -33.74 -20.67 -7.42
CA LEU A 801 -34.97 -21.43 -7.67
C LEU A 801 -36.23 -20.60 -7.41
N ILE A 802 -36.25 -19.78 -6.35
CA ILE A 802 -37.36 -18.86 -6.07
C ILE A 802 -37.53 -17.87 -7.23
N TRP A 803 -36.43 -17.33 -7.74
CA TRP A 803 -36.44 -16.43 -8.89
C TRP A 803 -36.93 -17.14 -10.16
N GLU A 804 -36.43 -18.33 -10.46
CA GLU A 804 -36.81 -19.07 -11.68
C GLU A 804 -38.29 -19.48 -11.64
N TYR A 805 -38.79 -19.97 -10.50
CA TYR A 805 -40.22 -20.18 -10.27
C TYR A 805 -41.00 -18.90 -10.55
N THR A 806 -40.58 -17.78 -9.97
CA THR A 806 -41.29 -16.49 -10.10
C THR A 806 -41.30 -16.03 -11.56
N ARG A 807 -40.16 -16.14 -12.25
CA ARG A 807 -40.03 -15.79 -13.67
C ARG A 807 -41.02 -16.59 -14.52
N GLN A 808 -41.10 -17.90 -14.31
CA GLN A 808 -42.04 -18.77 -15.03
C GLN A 808 -43.50 -18.42 -14.72
N GLN A 809 -43.87 -18.18 -13.46
CA GLN A 809 -45.26 -17.82 -13.11
C GLN A 809 -45.66 -16.45 -13.66
N VAL A 810 -44.77 -15.45 -13.62
CA VAL A 810 -45.04 -14.12 -14.19
C VAL A 810 -45.24 -14.20 -15.70
N ILE A 811 -44.47 -15.03 -16.41
CA ILE A 811 -44.66 -15.25 -17.85
C ILE A 811 -46.00 -15.95 -18.14
N LYS A 812 -46.35 -16.99 -17.38
CA LYS A 812 -47.64 -17.71 -17.52
C LYS A 812 -48.83 -16.79 -17.27
N GLN A 813 -48.78 -15.94 -16.24
CA GLN A 813 -49.84 -14.97 -15.94
C GLN A 813 -50.01 -13.92 -17.05
N LYS A 814 -48.91 -13.44 -17.65
CA LYS A 814 -48.96 -12.52 -18.79
C LYS A 814 -49.48 -13.14 -20.09
N GLN A 815 -49.47 -14.47 -20.22
CA GLN A 815 -50.04 -15.18 -21.37
C GLN A 815 -51.51 -15.54 -21.18
N GLN A 816 -52.02 -15.48 -19.94
CA GLN A 816 -53.42 -15.75 -19.59
C GLN A 816 -54.27 -14.48 -19.43
N MET A 817 -53.65 -13.32 -19.23
CA MET A 817 -54.26 -12.00 -19.42
C MET A 817 -54.16 -11.57 -20.88
#